data_AF-A0A813G796-F1
#
_entry.id   AF-A0A813G796-F1
#
_cell.length_a   1.000
_cell.length_b   1.000
_cell.length_c   1.000
_cell.angle_alpha   90.00
_cell.angle_beta   90.00
_cell.angle_gamma   90.00
#
_symmetry.space_group_name_H-M   'P 1'
#
loop_
_entity.id
_entity.type
_entity.pdbx_description
1 polymer ?
#
loop_
_entity_poly.entity_id
_entity_poly.type
_entity_poly.pdbx_seq_one_letter_code
_entity_poly.pdbx_strand_id
1 'polypeptide(L)'
;LGSGSQQVFVGTPATAPTASANLRASAVSVEAQPAATSASAAGTSAPVLACGAFAAAALAGQRASRRGSRGTQLPTSSLVAQQGGASVARRALDQSSRYADLSLDEEELIKNGKHLLVAYIMKPKAGYDYLATAAHFAAESSTGTNVNVCTTDDFTKSVDALVYYIDPDNEEMKIAYPTLLFDRNITDGRAMMCSVLTLSIGNNQGMGDVEYGKIYDIYFPPAYLRLFDGPNCNVVDMWRILNRGMSNGGLIVGTIIKPKLGLQPKPFGEACYAFWQGGDFIKNDEPQGNQVFCQMNECIPEVVKAMRAAIKETGSSKLFSANITADDPNEMIARGKYVLSQFGPLGENCAFLVDGYVAGGTAITVARRNFPSQFLHYHRAGHGAITSPQTQRGYTAFVHTKISRVIGASGIHTGTMSFGKMEGDASDKNIAFMLQDDEADGPYYHQEWEGMKQTTPIISGGMNALRLPAFFENLGHSNVILTAGGGSFGHKDGPKPGAISCRQGEESWKEWKAGKFGDVSLSDGIIEFAKTHEELKGAFLTFQKDADQIYPGWKEKLGYTGESSVQAATFDWAKKAAAASFVGSSMAPAQKESSVARRALDQSSRYADLSLDEEELIKNGKHLLVAYIMKPKAGYDYLATAAHFAAESSTGTNVNVCTTDDFTKSVDALVYYIDPDNEEMKIAYPTLLFDRNITDGRAMMCSVLTLSIGNNQGMGDVEYGKIYDIYFPPAYLRLFDGPNCNVVDMWRILNRGMSNGGLIVGTIIKPKLGLQPKPFGEACYAFWQGGDFIKNDEPQGNQVFCQMNECIPEVVKAMRAAIKETGSSKLFS
;
A
#
# COMPACT_ATOMS: atom_id res chain seq x y z
N LEU A 1 -52.53 -33.69 35.80
CA LEU A 1 -51.43 -34.65 36.04
C LEU A 1 -50.18 -34.02 35.38
N GLY A 2 -49.51 -32.99 35.92
CA GLY A 2 -48.75 -32.92 37.19
C GLY A 2 -47.30 -33.39 36.93
N SER A 3 -46.19 -32.70 37.22
CA SER A 3 -45.91 -31.37 37.81
C SER A 3 -44.41 -31.00 37.61
N GLY A 4 -43.93 -29.74 37.67
CA GLY A 4 -44.70 -28.50 37.87
C GLY A 4 -43.96 -27.16 38.12
N SER A 5 -42.61 -27.04 38.22
CA SER A 5 -41.98 -25.77 38.66
C SER A 5 -40.62 -25.38 38.03
N GLN A 6 -40.48 -24.08 37.76
CA GLN A 6 -39.20 -23.37 37.52
C GLN A 6 -38.53 -23.03 38.86
N GLN A 7 -37.21 -22.84 38.88
CA GLN A 7 -36.62 -21.79 39.72
C GLN A 7 -35.38 -21.18 39.09
N VAL A 8 -35.39 -19.85 38.99
CA VAL A 8 -34.26 -18.98 38.69
C VAL A 8 -33.50 -18.71 40.00
N PHE A 9 -32.17 -18.67 39.97
CA PHE A 9 -31.39 -18.05 41.03
C PHE A 9 -30.56 -16.89 40.49
N VAL A 10 -30.84 -15.71 41.05
CA VAL A 10 -30.06 -14.48 40.88
C VAL A 10 -29.04 -14.41 42.00
N GLY A 11 -27.79 -14.06 41.69
CA GLY A 11 -26.71 -13.82 42.65
C GLY A 11 -25.90 -12.59 42.22
N THR A 12 -25.87 -11.57 43.07
CA THR A 12 -25.36 -10.22 42.78
C THR A 12 -23.82 -10.10 42.71
N PRO A 13 -23.28 -9.09 42.01
CA PRO A 13 -21.84 -8.85 41.91
C PRO A 13 -21.26 -8.23 43.19
N ALA A 14 -20.02 -8.59 43.52
CA ALA A 14 -19.26 -7.98 44.61
C ALA A 14 -18.15 -7.05 44.09
N THR A 15 -18.22 -5.81 44.56
CA THR A 15 -17.16 -4.78 44.61
C THR A 15 -15.89 -5.32 45.32
N ALA A 16 -14.66 -4.77 45.22
CA ALA A 16 -14.08 -3.48 44.79
C ALA A 16 -12.55 -3.71 44.52
N PRO A 17 -11.65 -2.70 44.40
CA PRO A 17 -11.86 -1.25 44.29
C PRO A 17 -11.12 -0.55 43.12
N THR A 18 -11.59 0.63 42.78
CA THR A 18 -10.87 1.64 41.97
C THR A 18 -9.74 2.30 42.75
N ALA A 19 -8.56 2.43 42.14
CA ALA A 19 -7.50 3.33 42.60
C ALA A 19 -7.03 4.25 41.45
N SER A 20 -7.70 5.39 41.30
CA SER A 20 -7.29 6.46 40.38
C SER A 20 -6.14 7.28 40.99
N ALA A 21 -4.92 7.10 40.48
CA ALA A 21 -3.80 7.94 40.83
C ALA A 21 -3.90 9.30 40.10
N ASN A 22 -4.39 10.32 40.80
CA ASN A 22 -4.40 11.71 40.32
C ASN A 22 -2.95 12.24 40.19
N LEU A 23 -2.38 12.24 38.99
CA LEU A 23 -1.25 13.11 38.66
C LEU A 23 -1.79 14.48 38.22
N ARG A 24 -1.93 15.39 39.20
CA ARG A 24 -2.13 16.82 38.93
C ARG A 24 -0.88 17.39 38.26
N ALA A 25 -0.90 17.53 36.94
CA ALA A 25 -0.01 18.45 36.26
C ALA A 25 -0.42 19.89 36.61
N SER A 26 0.23 20.47 37.62
CA SER A 26 0.06 21.88 37.97
C SER A 26 0.70 22.74 36.87
N ALA A 27 -0.13 23.33 36.02
CA ALA A 27 0.30 24.34 35.07
C ALA A 27 0.83 25.57 35.85
N VAL A 28 2.15 25.80 35.80
CA VAL A 28 2.74 27.06 36.19
C VAL A 28 2.92 27.89 34.93
N SER A 29 1.96 28.78 34.70
CA SER A 29 2.08 29.88 33.75
C SER A 29 3.25 30.78 34.16
N VAL A 30 4.28 30.90 33.30
CA VAL A 30 5.28 31.96 33.42
C VAL A 30 4.93 33.01 32.38
N GLU A 31 4.47 34.16 32.85
CA GLU A 31 4.19 35.32 32.01
C GLU A 31 5.49 35.86 31.40
N ALA A 32 5.47 36.11 30.09
CA ALA A 32 6.52 36.88 29.44
C ALA A 32 6.15 38.37 29.49
N GLN A 33 6.94 39.19 30.18
CA GLN A 33 6.97 40.64 29.97
C GLN A 33 8.41 41.16 29.81
N PRO A 34 8.60 42.24 29.03
CA PRO A 34 9.92 42.66 28.55
C PRO A 34 10.59 43.68 29.47
N ALA A 35 11.92 43.72 29.45
CA ALA A 35 12.72 44.84 29.96
C ALA A 35 13.85 45.17 28.99
N ALA A 36 14.13 46.45 28.81
CA ALA A 36 15.04 46.96 27.79
C ALA A 36 16.33 47.56 28.38
N THR A 37 17.34 47.69 27.51
CA THR A 37 18.48 48.64 27.58
C THR A 37 19.36 48.70 28.84
N SER A 38 20.66 48.43 28.66
CA SER A 38 21.69 49.49 28.75
C SER A 38 23.02 49.01 28.16
N ALA A 39 23.84 49.94 27.67
CA ALA A 39 25.13 49.67 27.05
C ALA A 39 26.30 50.20 27.90
N SER A 40 27.46 49.56 27.82
CA SER A 40 28.78 50.20 28.00
C SER A 40 29.88 49.37 27.31
N ALA A 41 31.07 49.96 27.12
CA ALA A 41 32.04 49.53 26.10
C ALA A 41 33.49 49.42 26.62
N ALA A 42 34.39 49.02 25.72
CA ALA A 42 35.85 48.78 25.87
C ALA A 42 36.22 47.55 26.73
N GLY A 43 37.27 46.77 26.46
CA GLY A 43 38.33 46.79 25.42
C GLY A 43 39.54 46.03 26.02
N THR A 44 40.21 45.08 25.37
CA THR A 44 41.31 45.31 24.40
C THR A 44 41.81 43.99 23.73
N SER A 45 42.50 44.16 22.59
CA SER A 45 43.46 43.28 21.87
C SER A 45 44.30 42.26 22.68
N ALA A 46 44.86 41.15 22.15
CA ALA A 46 44.84 40.48 20.83
C ALA A 46 45.58 39.09 20.96
N PRO A 47 46.21 38.48 19.92
CA PRO A 47 45.60 37.62 18.88
C PRO A 47 46.10 36.16 18.91
N VAL A 48 45.40 35.23 18.23
CA VAL A 48 45.88 33.86 17.92
C VAL A 48 45.62 33.52 16.44
N LEU A 49 46.45 32.62 15.90
CA LEU A 49 46.75 32.41 14.47
C LEU A 49 45.58 31.98 13.57
N ALA A 50 45.74 32.30 12.28
CA ALA A 50 44.90 31.82 11.18
C ALA A 50 45.46 30.56 10.50
N CYS A 51 44.59 29.57 10.33
CA CYS A 51 44.55 28.63 9.20
C CYS A 51 43.08 28.64 8.75
N GLY A 52 42.70 28.60 7.47
CA GLY A 52 43.42 28.17 6.29
C GLY A 52 42.39 27.48 5.39
N ALA A 53 41.43 28.25 4.85
CA ALA A 53 40.28 27.73 4.13
C ALA A 53 40.57 27.63 2.62
N PHE A 54 40.31 26.47 2.03
CA PHE A 54 40.25 26.28 0.57
C PHE A 54 38.80 26.04 0.15
N ALA A 55 38.28 26.94 -0.70
CA ALA A 55 36.99 26.78 -1.36
C ALA A 55 37.16 25.96 -2.65
N ALA A 56 36.22 25.05 -2.92
CA ALA A 56 36.13 24.36 -4.20
C ALA A 56 35.44 25.27 -5.23
N ALA A 57 36.11 25.51 -6.37
CA ALA A 57 35.57 26.31 -7.46
C ALA A 57 34.83 25.43 -8.50
N ALA A 58 33.75 25.98 -9.06
CA ALA A 58 32.93 25.31 -10.06
C ALA A 58 33.62 25.18 -11.43
N LEU A 59 33.22 24.17 -12.21
CA LEU A 59 33.56 24.01 -13.62
C LEU A 59 32.33 24.27 -14.49
N ALA A 60 32.30 25.43 -15.15
CA ALA A 60 31.45 25.67 -16.31
C ALA A 60 32.26 25.38 -17.59
N GLY A 61 31.64 24.73 -18.58
CA GLY A 61 32.35 24.11 -19.70
C GLY A 61 32.59 25.01 -20.92
N GLN A 62 33.16 24.42 -21.97
CA GLN A 62 33.05 24.93 -23.35
C GLN A 62 33.17 23.79 -24.38
N ARG A 63 32.23 23.75 -25.33
CA ARG A 63 32.33 22.94 -26.55
C ARG A 63 33.28 23.60 -27.55
N ALA A 64 34.15 22.83 -28.20
CA ALA A 64 34.75 23.21 -29.47
C ALA A 64 34.94 21.99 -30.38
N SER A 65 34.53 22.12 -31.64
CA SER A 65 34.67 21.09 -32.67
C SER A 65 35.95 21.29 -33.49
N ARG A 66 36.49 20.22 -34.09
CA ARG A 66 36.77 20.15 -35.55
C ARG A 66 37.32 18.79 -36.02
N ARG A 67 37.11 18.55 -37.32
CA ARG A 67 37.51 17.37 -38.11
C ARG A 67 39.03 17.33 -38.37
N GLY A 68 39.58 16.13 -38.56
CA GLY A 68 40.89 15.86 -39.18
C GLY A 68 40.96 14.41 -39.65
N SER A 69 41.61 14.11 -40.78
CA SER A 69 41.40 12.86 -41.54
C SER A 69 42.67 12.24 -42.14
N ARG A 70 42.67 10.90 -42.30
CA ARG A 70 43.66 10.06 -43.02
C ARG A 70 45.05 9.96 -42.33
N GLY A 71 45.75 8.83 -42.23
CA GLY A 71 45.43 7.44 -42.58
C GLY A 71 46.55 6.76 -43.39
N THR A 72 47.11 5.63 -42.91
CA THR A 72 48.00 4.74 -43.70
C THR A 72 48.15 3.33 -43.10
N GLN A 73 47.88 2.33 -43.94
CA GLN A 73 48.54 1.01 -44.10
C GLN A 73 48.88 0.09 -42.90
N LEU A 74 48.31 -1.12 -42.97
CA LEU A 74 48.82 -2.37 -42.39
C LEU A 74 50.17 -2.77 -43.01
N PRO A 75 50.96 -3.63 -42.34
CA PRO A 75 50.99 -5.02 -42.82
C PRO A 75 50.88 -6.08 -41.70
N THR A 76 50.59 -7.31 -42.13
CA THR A 76 50.33 -8.50 -41.31
C THR A 76 51.58 -9.17 -40.73
N SER A 77 51.50 -9.62 -39.47
CA SER A 77 52.21 -10.81 -38.98
C SER A 77 51.36 -11.55 -37.94
N SER A 78 51.56 -12.86 -37.84
CA SER A 78 50.73 -13.79 -37.06
C SER A 78 51.41 -14.26 -35.76
N LEU A 79 50.57 -14.68 -34.79
CA LEU A 79 50.95 -15.31 -33.50
C LEU A 79 51.63 -14.32 -32.52
N VAL A 80 51.13 -14.07 -31.30
CA VAL A 80 50.99 -15.01 -30.16
C VAL A 80 49.83 -14.57 -29.25
N ALA A 81 49.16 -15.51 -28.61
CA ALA A 81 48.14 -15.21 -27.60
C ALA A 81 48.77 -14.64 -26.31
N GLN A 82 48.41 -13.41 -25.93
CA GLN A 82 48.59 -12.91 -24.57
C GLN A 82 47.29 -13.06 -23.77
N GLN A 83 47.29 -14.05 -22.87
CA GLN A 83 46.41 -14.05 -21.71
C GLN A 83 46.74 -12.85 -20.79
N GLY A 84 45.81 -12.51 -19.89
CA GLY A 84 46.20 -11.84 -18.65
C GLY A 84 45.86 -10.35 -18.51
N GLY A 85 44.85 -9.85 -19.22
CA GLY A 85 44.14 -8.65 -18.77
C GLY A 85 43.32 -9.00 -17.52
N ALA A 86 43.93 -8.97 -16.34
CA ALA A 86 43.27 -9.29 -15.08
C ALA A 86 42.20 -8.24 -14.76
N SER A 87 40.93 -8.53 -15.09
CA SER A 87 39.83 -7.87 -14.42
C SER A 87 39.90 -8.25 -12.94
N VAL A 88 40.04 -7.24 -12.07
CA VAL A 88 39.90 -7.44 -10.64
C VAL A 88 38.42 -7.64 -10.37
N ALA A 89 37.95 -8.88 -10.54
CA ALA A 89 36.64 -9.29 -10.08
C ALA A 89 36.57 -8.99 -8.58
N ARG A 90 35.65 -8.09 -8.20
CA ARG A 90 35.41 -7.77 -6.79
C ARG A 90 34.79 -9.00 -6.14
N ARG A 91 35.62 -9.86 -5.54
CA ARG A 91 35.12 -10.98 -4.75
C ARG A 91 34.56 -10.44 -3.44
N ALA A 92 33.26 -10.64 -3.23
CA ALA A 92 32.69 -10.60 -1.88
C ALA A 92 33.35 -11.69 -1.00
N LEU A 93 33.17 -11.60 0.31
CA LEU A 93 33.52 -12.70 1.20
C LEU A 93 32.66 -13.91 0.83
N ASP A 94 33.28 -15.01 0.42
CA ASP A 94 32.57 -16.26 0.17
C ASP A 94 32.15 -16.89 1.50
N GLN A 95 30.84 -16.98 1.72
CA GLN A 95 30.23 -17.54 2.92
C GLN A 95 29.41 -18.81 2.61
N SER A 96 29.59 -19.39 1.41
CA SER A 96 28.80 -20.53 0.92
C SER A 96 28.92 -21.76 1.83
N SER A 97 30.09 -21.98 2.44
CA SER A 97 30.32 -23.08 3.39
C SER A 97 29.57 -22.96 4.73
N ARG A 98 28.86 -21.85 4.96
CA ARG A 98 28.07 -21.60 6.18
C ARG A 98 26.58 -21.38 5.88
N TYR A 99 26.24 -20.57 4.88
CA TYR A 99 24.86 -20.16 4.60
C TYR A 99 24.22 -20.89 3.40
N ALA A 100 24.86 -21.94 2.88
CA ALA A 100 24.25 -22.83 1.90
C ALA A 100 24.45 -24.30 2.28
N ASP A 101 23.38 -25.07 2.21
CA ASP A 101 23.39 -26.53 2.31
C ASP A 101 22.40 -27.09 1.28
N LEU A 102 22.91 -27.34 0.08
CA LEU A 102 22.16 -27.88 -1.05
C LEU A 102 21.89 -29.40 -0.92
N SER A 103 22.16 -30.00 0.24
CA SER A 103 21.79 -31.40 0.55
C SER A 103 20.48 -31.51 1.33
N LEU A 104 19.90 -30.39 1.77
CA LEU A 104 18.63 -30.33 2.47
C LEU A 104 17.45 -30.58 1.50
N ASP A 105 16.54 -31.47 1.91
CA ASP A 105 15.34 -31.82 1.16
C ASP A 105 14.14 -30.91 1.53
N GLU A 106 13.39 -30.45 0.53
CA GLU A 106 12.26 -29.53 0.74
C GLU A 106 11.06 -30.21 1.45
N GLU A 107 10.76 -31.47 1.14
CA GLU A 107 9.70 -32.22 1.81
C GLU A 107 10.05 -32.47 3.28
N GLU A 108 11.32 -32.77 3.58
CA GLU A 108 11.80 -32.88 4.96
C GLU A 108 11.75 -31.54 5.70
N LEU A 109 12.13 -30.42 5.06
CA LEU A 109 12.04 -29.09 5.66
C LEU A 109 10.59 -28.70 6.01
N ILE A 110 9.65 -28.95 5.09
CA ILE A 110 8.20 -28.77 5.27
C ILE A 110 7.69 -29.65 6.42
N LYS A 111 7.93 -30.96 6.34
CA LYS A 111 7.49 -31.97 7.32
C LYS A 111 8.02 -31.72 8.73
N ASN A 112 9.23 -31.19 8.85
CA ASN A 112 9.82 -30.82 10.14
C ASN A 112 9.16 -29.59 10.77
N GLY A 113 8.46 -28.74 10.00
CA GLY A 113 7.65 -27.62 10.50
C GLY A 113 8.41 -26.52 11.26
N LYS A 114 9.74 -26.47 11.13
CA LYS A 114 10.63 -25.56 11.89
C LYS A 114 11.12 -24.35 11.09
N HIS A 115 10.92 -24.35 9.77
CA HIS A 115 11.43 -23.33 8.86
C HIS A 115 10.28 -22.65 8.11
N LEU A 116 10.36 -21.33 7.99
CA LEU A 116 9.63 -20.57 6.98
C LEU A 116 10.47 -20.64 5.70
N LEU A 117 9.89 -21.08 4.59
CA LEU A 117 10.60 -21.21 3.31
C LEU A 117 10.21 -20.05 2.40
N VAL A 118 11.18 -19.50 1.67
CA VAL A 118 10.96 -18.37 0.76
C VAL A 118 11.59 -18.68 -0.58
N ALA A 119 10.80 -18.58 -1.65
CA ALA A 119 11.26 -18.73 -3.03
C ALA A 119 11.46 -17.35 -3.67
N TYR A 120 12.65 -17.15 -4.25
CA TYR A 120 13.07 -15.92 -4.90
C TYR A 120 13.44 -16.15 -6.36
N ILE A 121 13.16 -15.16 -7.21
CA ILE A 121 13.94 -14.93 -8.42
C ILE A 121 15.02 -13.91 -8.08
N MET A 122 16.29 -14.26 -8.25
CA MET A 122 17.46 -13.48 -7.80
C MET A 122 18.58 -13.52 -8.84
N LYS A 123 19.13 -12.35 -9.17
CA LYS A 123 20.24 -12.23 -10.10
C LYS A 123 21.43 -11.52 -9.44
N PRO A 124 22.62 -12.15 -9.38
CA PRO A 124 23.87 -11.47 -9.02
C PRO A 124 24.23 -10.39 -10.04
N LYS A 125 24.88 -9.31 -9.62
CA LYS A 125 25.45 -8.35 -10.57
C LYS A 125 26.57 -9.02 -11.39
N ALA A 126 26.75 -8.52 -12.60
CA ALA A 126 27.83 -8.96 -13.48
C ALA A 126 29.19 -9.01 -12.77
N GLY A 127 29.80 -10.19 -12.73
CA GLY A 127 31.11 -10.44 -12.10
C GLY A 127 31.08 -11.09 -10.72
N TYR A 128 29.89 -11.34 -10.14
CA TYR A 128 29.72 -12.13 -8.91
C TYR A 128 29.24 -13.55 -9.24
N ASP A 129 29.52 -14.50 -8.33
CA ASP A 129 29.10 -15.91 -8.44
C ASP A 129 27.71 -16.12 -7.81
N TYR A 130 26.91 -17.01 -8.42
CA TYR A 130 25.52 -17.20 -8.00
C TYR A 130 25.39 -17.80 -6.59
N LEU A 131 26.14 -18.86 -6.27
CA LEU A 131 26.06 -19.52 -4.98
C LEU A 131 26.64 -18.62 -3.87
N ALA A 132 27.76 -17.96 -4.14
CA ALA A 132 28.37 -17.03 -3.19
C ALA A 132 27.46 -15.81 -2.90
N THR A 133 26.79 -15.25 -3.92
CA THR A 133 25.82 -14.16 -3.73
C THR A 133 24.54 -14.66 -3.03
N ALA A 134 24.04 -15.85 -3.34
CA ALA A 134 22.92 -16.46 -2.62
C ALA A 134 23.23 -16.68 -1.12
N ALA A 135 24.42 -17.19 -0.81
CA ALA A 135 24.88 -17.38 0.57
C ALA A 135 25.05 -16.03 1.31
N HIS A 136 25.56 -15.00 0.63
CA HIS A 136 25.62 -13.64 1.17
C HIS A 136 24.22 -13.03 1.39
N PHE A 137 23.26 -13.34 0.51
CA PHE A 137 21.85 -12.94 0.66
C PHE A 137 21.23 -13.58 1.90
N ALA A 138 21.41 -14.88 2.10
CA ALA A 138 20.95 -15.60 3.30
C ALA A 138 21.62 -15.08 4.58
N ALA A 139 22.92 -14.76 4.53
CA ALA A 139 23.67 -14.15 5.64
C ALA A 139 23.08 -12.77 6.03
N GLU A 140 22.94 -11.85 5.07
CA GLU A 140 22.35 -10.52 5.31
C GLU A 140 20.83 -10.57 5.61
N SER A 141 20.16 -11.70 5.37
CA SER A 141 18.75 -11.95 5.70
C SER A 141 18.55 -12.69 7.03
N SER A 142 19.62 -12.99 7.79
CA SER A 142 19.53 -13.72 9.06
C SER A 142 20.51 -13.22 10.13
N THR A 143 21.65 -13.88 10.30
CA THR A 143 22.61 -13.66 11.40
C THR A 143 23.89 -12.94 10.94
N GLY A 144 24.17 -12.95 9.64
CA GLY A 144 25.46 -12.58 9.09
C GLY A 144 25.64 -11.10 8.76
N THR A 145 26.78 -10.83 8.14
CA THR A 145 27.07 -9.59 7.42
C THR A 145 28.17 -9.81 6.39
N ASN A 146 28.57 -8.79 5.63
CA ASN A 146 29.62 -8.87 4.60
C ASN A 146 31.06 -9.16 5.12
N VAL A 147 31.26 -9.31 6.43
CA VAL A 147 32.55 -9.59 7.10
C VAL A 147 32.37 -10.55 8.28
N ASN A 148 33.45 -11.27 8.65
CA ASN A 148 33.47 -12.08 9.87
C ASN A 148 33.42 -11.19 11.12
N VAL A 149 32.57 -11.55 12.09
CA VAL A 149 32.42 -10.83 13.37
C VAL A 149 32.79 -11.73 14.55
N CYS A 150 33.64 -11.23 15.45
CA CYS A 150 34.27 -11.98 16.54
C CYS A 150 33.31 -12.48 17.62
N THR A 151 32.09 -11.96 17.64
CA THR A 151 30.97 -12.29 18.53
C THR A 151 30.15 -13.50 18.07
N THR A 152 30.41 -14.04 16.87
CA THR A 152 29.68 -15.24 16.38
C THR A 152 29.99 -16.46 17.25
N ASP A 153 28.97 -17.03 17.90
CA ASP A 153 29.06 -18.28 18.66
C ASP A 153 28.39 -19.46 17.93
N ASP A 154 28.45 -20.67 18.50
CA ASP A 154 27.86 -21.86 17.87
C ASP A 154 26.32 -21.87 17.96
N PHE A 155 25.72 -21.15 18.92
CA PHE A 155 24.28 -20.97 18.97
C PHE A 155 23.79 -20.09 17.82
N THR A 156 24.50 -18.99 17.52
CA THR A 156 24.25 -18.14 16.35
C THR A 156 24.19 -18.98 15.07
N LYS A 157 25.18 -19.85 14.85
CA LYS A 157 25.23 -20.73 13.67
C LYS A 157 24.02 -21.66 13.57
N SER A 158 23.51 -22.14 14.70
CA SER A 158 22.33 -23.02 14.74
C SER A 158 21.00 -22.35 14.33
N VAL A 159 20.99 -21.02 14.18
CA VAL A 159 19.82 -20.26 13.71
C VAL A 159 20.10 -19.52 12.38
N ASP A 160 21.20 -19.82 11.69
CA ASP A 160 21.48 -19.28 10.36
C ASP A 160 20.35 -19.64 9.37
N ALA A 161 19.99 -18.74 8.47
CA ALA A 161 19.15 -19.09 7.32
C ALA A 161 20.01 -19.76 6.24
N LEU A 162 19.49 -20.80 5.60
CA LEU A 162 20.25 -21.63 4.67
C LEU A 162 19.64 -21.59 3.27
N VAL A 163 20.47 -21.30 2.27
CA VAL A 163 20.15 -21.59 0.87
C VAL A 163 20.15 -23.10 0.69
N TYR A 164 19.00 -23.68 0.34
CA TYR A 164 18.87 -25.13 0.14
C TYR A 164 18.65 -25.51 -1.33
N TYR A 165 18.26 -24.55 -2.17
CA TYR A 165 18.08 -24.75 -3.60
C TYR A 165 18.52 -23.51 -4.38
N ILE A 166 19.20 -23.73 -5.51
CA ILE A 166 19.48 -22.72 -6.53
C ILE A 166 19.29 -23.33 -7.92
N ASP A 167 18.79 -22.53 -8.85
CA ASP A 167 18.86 -22.78 -10.30
C ASP A 167 19.35 -21.49 -10.98
N PRO A 168 20.67 -21.39 -11.26
CA PRO A 168 21.24 -20.20 -11.91
C PRO A 168 20.74 -19.94 -13.33
N ASP A 169 20.23 -20.96 -14.04
CA ASP A 169 19.75 -20.81 -15.42
C ASP A 169 18.33 -20.21 -15.46
N ASN A 170 17.52 -20.48 -14.43
CA ASN A 170 16.19 -19.89 -14.24
C ASN A 170 16.17 -18.74 -13.20
N GLU A 171 17.33 -18.32 -12.70
CA GLU A 171 17.51 -17.31 -11.64
C GLU A 171 16.76 -17.64 -10.33
N GLU A 172 16.49 -18.92 -10.05
CA GLU A 172 15.78 -19.33 -8.82
C GLU A 172 16.71 -19.51 -7.62
N MET A 173 16.21 -19.14 -6.44
CA MET A 173 16.87 -19.35 -5.15
C MET A 173 15.80 -19.61 -4.08
N LYS A 174 15.95 -20.68 -3.29
CA LYS A 174 15.10 -20.93 -2.11
C LYS A 174 15.91 -20.93 -0.83
N ILE A 175 15.39 -20.24 0.19
CA ILE A 175 16.03 -20.07 1.50
C ILE A 175 15.09 -20.60 2.60
N ALA A 176 15.65 -21.41 3.51
CA ALA A 176 15.00 -21.89 4.72
C ALA A 176 15.39 -21.00 5.92
N TYR A 177 14.40 -20.38 6.55
CA TYR A 177 14.59 -19.50 7.72
C TYR A 177 14.11 -20.19 9.00
N PRO A 178 15.00 -20.50 9.97
CA PRO A 178 14.60 -21.03 11.26
C PRO A 178 13.57 -20.13 11.94
N THR A 179 12.41 -20.70 12.34
CA THR A 179 11.29 -19.93 12.92
C THR A 179 11.61 -19.23 14.25
N LEU A 180 12.77 -19.54 14.84
CA LEU A 180 13.34 -18.86 16.01
C LEU A 180 13.85 -17.45 15.71
N LEU A 181 14.22 -17.14 14.45
CA LEU A 181 14.70 -15.82 14.03
C LEU A 181 13.63 -14.73 14.12
N PHE A 182 12.36 -15.09 13.91
CA PHE A 182 11.27 -14.13 13.83
C PHE A 182 10.78 -13.68 15.20
N ASP A 183 10.68 -12.37 15.34
CA ASP A 183 10.29 -11.65 16.55
C ASP A 183 8.84 -12.01 16.99
N ARG A 184 8.62 -11.94 18.31
CA ARG A 184 7.35 -12.26 18.99
C ARG A 184 6.93 -11.10 19.89
N ASN A 185 5.65 -10.77 19.90
CA ASN A 185 5.11 -9.76 20.79
C ASN A 185 5.41 -10.08 22.27
N ILE A 186 5.96 -9.11 23.02
CA ILE A 186 6.12 -9.20 24.49
C ILE A 186 4.78 -9.33 25.23
N THR A 187 3.67 -8.93 24.62
CA THR A 187 2.35 -8.81 25.26
C THR A 187 1.51 -10.08 25.19
N ASP A 188 1.66 -10.88 24.14
CA ASP A 188 0.81 -12.06 23.86
C ASP A 188 1.56 -13.24 23.19
N GLY A 189 2.87 -13.12 22.96
CA GLY A 189 3.70 -14.17 22.32
C GLY A 189 3.43 -14.42 20.83
N ARG A 190 2.50 -13.67 20.21
CA ARG A 190 2.12 -13.83 18.80
C ARG A 190 3.24 -13.37 17.86
N ALA A 191 3.21 -13.90 16.63
CA ALA A 191 4.14 -13.54 15.58
C ALA A 191 3.78 -12.19 14.96
N MET A 192 4.78 -11.50 14.37
CA MET A 192 4.59 -10.23 13.69
C MET A 192 5.15 -10.26 12.26
N MET A 193 4.33 -9.84 11.29
CA MET A 193 4.69 -9.89 9.87
C MET A 193 5.82 -8.91 9.50
N CYS A 194 5.96 -7.81 10.24
CA CYS A 194 7.09 -6.90 10.06
C CYS A 194 8.44 -7.62 10.22
N SER A 195 8.59 -8.52 11.20
CA SER A 195 9.84 -9.29 11.36
C SER A 195 10.09 -10.25 10.20
N VAL A 196 9.05 -10.92 9.69
CA VAL A 196 9.15 -11.75 8.47
C VAL A 196 9.64 -10.91 7.30
N LEU A 197 9.07 -9.72 7.09
CA LEU A 197 9.45 -8.81 6.01
C LEU A 197 10.87 -8.23 6.19
N THR A 198 11.25 -7.79 7.39
CA THR A 198 12.59 -7.25 7.68
C THR A 198 13.69 -8.27 7.37
N LEU A 199 13.45 -9.56 7.68
CA LEU A 199 14.41 -10.63 7.38
C LEU A 199 14.37 -11.06 5.91
N SER A 200 13.20 -11.43 5.39
CA SER A 200 13.08 -12.01 4.03
C SER A 200 13.19 -11.00 2.90
N ILE A 201 12.87 -9.71 3.10
CA ILE A 201 12.85 -8.67 2.06
C ILE A 201 13.30 -7.27 2.54
N GLY A 202 14.08 -7.21 3.63
CA GLY A 202 14.65 -5.97 4.16
C GLY A 202 15.98 -5.58 3.50
N ASN A 203 17.07 -5.57 4.27
CA ASN A 203 18.39 -5.09 3.82
C ASN A 203 18.92 -5.82 2.57
N ASN A 204 18.48 -7.05 2.30
CA ASN A 204 18.82 -7.78 1.08
C ASN A 204 18.40 -7.05 -0.21
N GLN A 205 17.41 -6.15 -0.13
CA GLN A 205 17.03 -5.30 -1.25
C GLN A 205 18.03 -4.16 -1.55
N GLY A 206 18.95 -3.86 -0.63
CA GLY A 206 20.01 -2.85 -0.79
C GLY A 206 21.37 -3.42 -1.22
N MET A 207 21.52 -4.73 -1.39
CA MET A 207 22.81 -5.38 -1.57
C MET A 207 23.58 -4.89 -2.80
N GLY A 208 24.87 -4.59 -2.59
CA GLY A 208 25.75 -4.00 -3.59
C GLY A 208 26.15 -4.95 -4.73
N ASP A 209 26.06 -6.25 -4.49
CA ASP A 209 26.41 -7.39 -5.35
C ASP A 209 25.20 -8.10 -5.97
N VAL A 210 23.98 -7.76 -5.57
CA VAL A 210 22.71 -8.29 -6.12
C VAL A 210 22.11 -7.29 -7.11
N GLU A 211 21.85 -7.69 -8.35
CA GLU A 211 21.19 -6.84 -9.35
C GLU A 211 19.74 -6.62 -8.92
N TYR A 212 19.05 -7.74 -8.67
CA TYR A 212 17.69 -7.78 -8.16
C TYR A 212 17.38 -9.09 -7.43
N GLY A 213 16.28 -9.09 -6.68
CA GLY A 213 15.81 -10.24 -5.90
C GLY A 213 14.36 -10.01 -5.48
N LYS A 214 13.45 -10.89 -5.89
CA LYS A 214 12.00 -10.76 -5.67
C LYS A 214 11.41 -12.05 -5.12
N ILE A 215 10.61 -11.98 -4.06
CA ILE A 215 9.88 -13.14 -3.53
C ILE A 215 8.68 -13.46 -4.41
N TYR A 216 8.56 -14.74 -4.77
CA TYR A 216 7.41 -15.27 -5.53
C TYR A 216 6.46 -16.11 -4.66
N ASP A 217 6.95 -16.76 -3.60
CA ASP A 217 6.12 -17.49 -2.63
C ASP A 217 6.80 -17.59 -1.25
N ILE A 218 5.98 -17.80 -0.21
CA ILE A 218 6.38 -18.00 1.19
C ILE A 218 5.58 -19.17 1.77
N TYR A 219 6.25 -20.19 2.29
CA TYR A 219 5.63 -21.26 3.08
C TYR A 219 5.62 -20.92 4.58
N PHE A 220 4.45 -20.94 5.20
CA PHE A 220 4.30 -20.79 6.65
C PHE A 220 4.08 -22.16 7.30
N PRO A 221 5.01 -22.66 8.14
CA PRO A 221 4.83 -23.95 8.81
C PRO A 221 3.73 -23.85 9.88
N PRO A 222 2.94 -24.92 10.13
CA PRO A 222 1.75 -24.85 11.00
C PRO A 222 1.99 -24.29 12.41
N ALA A 223 3.12 -24.63 13.03
CA ALA A 223 3.47 -24.15 14.36
C ALA A 223 3.73 -22.64 14.41
N TYR A 224 4.20 -22.04 13.32
CA TYR A 224 4.42 -20.60 13.20
C TYR A 224 3.17 -19.87 12.67
N LEU A 225 2.44 -20.47 11.73
CA LEU A 225 1.18 -19.93 11.19
C LEU A 225 0.14 -19.65 12.29
N ARG A 226 -0.02 -20.60 13.23
CA ARG A 226 -0.96 -20.47 14.37
C ARG A 226 -0.64 -19.34 15.35
N LEU A 227 0.52 -18.68 15.23
CA LEU A 227 0.89 -17.53 16.06
C LEU A 227 0.40 -16.19 15.48
N PHE A 228 -0.07 -16.15 14.23
CA PHE A 228 -0.61 -14.94 13.63
C PHE A 228 -2.10 -14.71 13.98
N ASP A 229 -2.61 -13.52 13.67
CA ASP A 229 -3.96 -13.12 14.07
C ASP A 229 -5.06 -13.75 13.19
N GLY A 230 -4.82 -13.89 11.88
CA GLY A 230 -5.82 -14.35 10.90
C GLY A 230 -7.08 -13.45 10.83
N PRO A 231 -7.96 -13.62 9.83
CA PRO A 231 -9.16 -12.79 9.71
C PRO A 231 -10.16 -13.13 10.82
N ASN A 232 -10.81 -12.13 11.44
CA ASN A 232 -11.87 -12.38 12.42
C ASN A 232 -13.27 -12.39 11.78
N CYS A 233 -13.51 -11.48 10.83
CA CYS A 233 -14.69 -11.44 9.97
C CYS A 233 -14.31 -11.76 8.51
N ASN A 234 -15.28 -12.16 7.68
CA ASN A 234 -15.11 -12.34 6.23
C ASN A 234 -16.46 -12.17 5.47
N VAL A 235 -16.52 -12.59 4.20
CA VAL A 235 -17.72 -12.44 3.35
C VAL A 235 -18.99 -13.07 3.95
N VAL A 236 -18.86 -14.12 4.77
CA VAL A 236 -19.99 -14.80 5.40
C VAL A 236 -20.73 -13.87 6.37
N ASP A 237 -20.00 -12.99 7.06
CA ASP A 237 -20.59 -11.96 7.92
C ASP A 237 -21.38 -10.93 7.12
N MET A 238 -20.88 -10.54 5.94
CA MET A 238 -21.61 -9.66 5.02
C MET A 238 -22.86 -10.33 4.43
N TRP A 239 -22.78 -11.62 4.06
CA TRP A 239 -23.93 -12.38 3.58
C TRP A 239 -25.03 -12.46 4.64
N ARG A 240 -24.67 -12.67 5.92
CA ARG A 240 -25.62 -12.60 7.05
C ARG A 240 -26.33 -11.25 7.09
N ILE A 241 -25.59 -10.14 7.06
CA ILE A 241 -26.15 -8.77 7.12
C ILE A 241 -27.05 -8.48 5.92
N LEU A 242 -26.75 -9.06 4.75
CA LEU A 242 -27.55 -8.97 3.53
C LEU A 242 -28.69 -10.02 3.44
N ASN A 243 -28.95 -10.78 4.50
CA ASN A 243 -29.95 -11.87 4.57
C ASN A 243 -29.80 -12.93 3.47
N ARG A 244 -28.57 -13.35 3.18
CA ARG A 244 -28.23 -14.37 2.17
C ARG A 244 -27.80 -15.70 2.81
N GLY A 245 -27.68 -16.73 1.98
CA GLY A 245 -27.12 -18.02 2.39
C GLY A 245 -25.70 -17.88 2.94
N MET A 246 -25.43 -18.53 4.08
CA MET A 246 -24.12 -18.51 4.74
C MET A 246 -23.07 -19.40 4.06
N SER A 247 -23.51 -20.24 3.13
CA SER A 247 -22.69 -20.98 2.17
C SER A 247 -23.08 -20.52 0.78
N ASN A 248 -22.09 -20.10 -0.02
CA ASN A 248 -22.28 -19.60 -1.39
C ASN A 248 -23.31 -18.44 -1.53
N GLY A 249 -23.23 -17.42 -0.68
CA GLY A 249 -24.11 -16.23 -0.74
C GLY A 249 -23.88 -15.31 -1.95
N GLY A 250 -22.93 -15.63 -2.82
CA GLY A 250 -22.72 -15.00 -4.13
C GLY A 250 -22.21 -13.56 -4.09
N LEU A 251 -22.33 -12.88 -5.23
CA LEU A 251 -21.73 -11.59 -5.50
C LEU A 251 -22.30 -10.48 -4.61
N ILE A 252 -21.43 -9.82 -3.84
CA ILE A 252 -21.78 -8.54 -3.21
C ILE A 252 -21.51 -7.42 -4.22
N VAL A 253 -22.58 -6.81 -4.72
CA VAL A 253 -22.51 -5.78 -5.75
C VAL A 253 -22.23 -4.44 -5.10
N GLY A 254 -21.01 -3.94 -5.29
CA GLY A 254 -20.60 -2.65 -4.74
C GLY A 254 -19.98 -1.69 -5.75
N THR A 255 -19.70 -0.49 -5.26
CA THR A 255 -19.06 0.59 -6.01
C THR A 255 -18.10 1.39 -5.15
N ILE A 256 -17.44 2.36 -5.78
CA ILE A 256 -16.61 3.38 -5.15
C ILE A 256 -17.25 4.72 -5.45
N ILE A 257 -17.39 5.60 -4.45
CA ILE A 257 -17.85 6.97 -4.70
C ILE A 257 -16.81 7.72 -5.55
N LYS A 258 -17.28 8.31 -6.65
CA LYS A 258 -16.50 9.13 -7.58
C LYS A 258 -17.14 10.53 -7.71
N PRO A 259 -16.40 11.60 -8.05
CA PRO A 259 -14.94 11.72 -8.26
C PRO A 259 -14.10 11.26 -7.06
N LYS A 260 -12.81 10.96 -7.28
CA LYS A 260 -11.90 10.41 -6.26
C LYS A 260 -11.84 11.30 -5.02
N LEU A 261 -11.67 12.60 -5.25
CA LEU A 261 -11.83 13.69 -4.29
C LEU A 261 -12.63 14.82 -4.95
N GLY A 262 -13.18 15.73 -4.13
CA GLY A 262 -13.92 16.91 -4.58
C GLY A 262 -15.37 16.97 -4.13
N LEU A 263 -16.05 15.83 -3.93
CA LEU A 263 -17.43 15.85 -3.40
C LEU A 263 -17.47 16.36 -1.96
N GLN A 264 -18.33 17.34 -1.72
CA GLN A 264 -18.73 17.82 -0.40
C GLN A 264 -19.69 16.83 0.31
N PRO A 265 -19.91 16.93 1.63
CA PRO A 265 -20.65 15.94 2.43
C PRO A 265 -22.03 15.56 1.92
N LYS A 266 -22.84 16.55 1.51
CA LYS A 266 -24.21 16.32 1.02
C LYS A 266 -24.21 15.62 -0.37
N PRO A 267 -23.53 16.12 -1.41
CA PRO A 267 -23.36 15.38 -2.66
C PRO A 267 -22.82 13.94 -2.47
N PHE A 268 -21.91 13.74 -1.52
CA PHE A 268 -21.40 12.40 -1.18
C PHE A 268 -22.51 11.46 -0.67
N GLY A 269 -23.31 11.90 0.31
CA GLY A 269 -24.45 11.13 0.81
C GLY A 269 -25.52 10.87 -0.25
N GLU A 270 -25.83 11.86 -1.08
CA GLU A 270 -26.80 11.72 -2.18
C GLU A 270 -26.32 10.74 -3.27
N ALA A 271 -25.01 10.72 -3.59
CA ALA A 271 -24.41 9.71 -4.45
C ALA A 271 -24.48 8.29 -3.83
N CYS A 272 -24.25 8.16 -2.52
CA CYS A 272 -24.40 6.90 -1.80
C CYS A 272 -25.83 6.35 -1.88
N TYR A 273 -26.81 7.20 -1.57
CA TYR A 273 -28.23 6.86 -1.69
C TYR A 273 -28.59 6.43 -3.11
N ALA A 274 -28.14 7.17 -4.13
CA ALA A 274 -28.45 6.88 -5.53
C ALA A 274 -27.94 5.50 -5.99
N PHE A 275 -26.80 5.02 -5.49
CA PHE A 275 -26.31 3.67 -5.76
C PHE A 275 -27.03 2.58 -4.96
N TRP A 276 -27.24 2.79 -3.65
CA TRP A 276 -27.86 1.77 -2.77
C TRP A 276 -29.32 1.42 -3.14
N GLN A 277 -29.96 2.22 -3.99
CA GLN A 277 -31.24 1.90 -4.64
C GLN A 277 -31.19 0.65 -5.55
N GLY A 278 -30.00 0.13 -5.90
CA GLY A 278 -29.80 -1.14 -6.62
C GLY A 278 -28.63 -1.99 -6.12
N GLY A 279 -27.60 -1.37 -5.55
CA GLY A 279 -26.42 -2.05 -5.02
C GLY A 279 -26.49 -2.43 -3.54
N ASP A 280 -25.50 -3.20 -3.11
CA ASP A 280 -25.31 -3.68 -1.73
C ASP A 280 -24.29 -2.83 -0.97
N PHE A 281 -23.12 -2.58 -1.56
CA PHE A 281 -21.89 -2.14 -0.86
C PHE A 281 -21.27 -0.86 -1.45
N ILE A 282 -20.77 0.03 -0.61
CA ILE A 282 -20.02 1.23 -1.04
C ILE A 282 -18.73 1.32 -0.23
N LYS A 283 -17.58 1.52 -0.89
CA LYS A 283 -16.34 1.96 -0.23
C LYS A 283 -16.11 3.46 -0.44
N ASN A 284 -15.48 4.11 0.54
CA ASN A 284 -14.67 5.29 0.26
C ASN A 284 -13.64 4.95 -0.84
N ASP A 285 -13.36 5.90 -1.74
CA ASP A 285 -12.14 5.85 -2.55
C ASP A 285 -10.92 6.08 -1.64
N GLU A 286 -9.74 5.58 -2.00
CA GLU A 286 -8.65 5.44 -1.01
C GLU A 286 -8.18 6.72 -0.30
N PRO A 287 -8.15 7.93 -0.91
CA PRO A 287 -7.71 9.12 -0.19
C PRO A 287 -8.85 9.79 0.61
N GLN A 288 -10.11 9.37 0.45
CA GLN A 288 -11.24 10.04 1.09
C GLN A 288 -11.22 9.78 2.61
N GLY A 289 -11.24 10.85 3.41
CA GLY A 289 -11.28 10.73 4.87
C GLY A 289 -11.87 11.98 5.52
N ASN A 290 -11.02 12.94 5.84
CA ASN A 290 -11.34 14.18 6.54
C ASN A 290 -10.63 15.39 5.88
N GLN A 291 -10.66 15.45 4.54
CA GLN A 291 -10.30 16.66 3.80
C GLN A 291 -11.10 17.86 4.30
N VAL A 292 -10.49 19.05 4.29
CA VAL A 292 -11.11 20.26 4.86
C VAL A 292 -12.41 20.70 4.18
N PHE A 293 -12.69 20.21 2.96
CA PHE A 293 -13.93 20.45 2.21
C PHE A 293 -14.98 19.33 2.35
N CYS A 294 -14.62 18.20 2.96
CA CYS A 294 -15.50 17.05 3.17
C CYS A 294 -15.09 16.34 4.47
N GLN A 295 -15.32 17.03 5.60
CA GLN A 295 -14.88 16.55 6.90
C GLN A 295 -15.69 15.32 7.34
N MET A 296 -15.04 14.40 8.04
CA MET A 296 -15.65 13.13 8.45
C MET A 296 -16.86 13.33 9.36
N ASN A 297 -16.85 14.39 10.19
CA ASN A 297 -17.92 14.79 11.09
C ASN A 297 -19.20 15.30 10.39
N GLU A 298 -19.11 15.67 9.11
CA GLU A 298 -20.24 16.11 8.27
C GLU A 298 -20.63 15.02 7.25
N CYS A 299 -19.64 14.36 6.66
CA CYS A 299 -19.84 13.37 5.61
C CYS A 299 -20.46 12.06 6.13
N ILE A 300 -19.97 11.50 7.23
CA ILE A 300 -20.48 10.23 7.78
C ILE A 300 -21.96 10.34 8.20
N PRO A 301 -22.45 11.42 8.84
CA PRO A 301 -23.88 11.62 9.07
C PRO A 301 -24.74 11.59 7.79
N GLU A 302 -24.30 12.21 6.69
CA GLU A 302 -25.02 12.16 5.41
C GLU A 302 -25.00 10.75 4.78
N VAL A 303 -23.91 9.99 4.93
CA VAL A 303 -23.84 8.57 4.56
C VAL A 303 -24.81 7.70 5.37
N VAL A 304 -24.89 7.89 6.70
CA VAL A 304 -25.83 7.14 7.57
C VAL A 304 -27.29 7.47 7.24
N LYS A 305 -27.58 8.75 6.96
CA LYS A 305 -28.89 9.23 6.50
C LYS A 305 -29.28 8.60 5.16
N ALA A 306 -28.36 8.58 4.20
CA ALA A 306 -28.52 7.92 2.90
C ALA A 306 -28.78 6.40 3.04
N MET A 307 -28.03 5.72 3.91
CA MET A 307 -28.20 4.30 4.20
C MET A 307 -29.59 4.00 4.77
N ARG A 308 -30.02 4.77 5.79
CA ARG A 308 -31.36 4.60 6.40
C ARG A 308 -32.49 4.82 5.40
N ALA A 309 -32.37 5.81 4.50
CA ALA A 309 -33.35 6.03 3.44
C ALA A 309 -33.39 4.86 2.44
N ALA A 310 -32.23 4.40 1.96
CA ALA A 310 -32.15 3.29 1.01
C ALA A 310 -32.64 1.95 1.60
N ILE A 311 -32.35 1.66 2.88
CA ILE A 311 -32.88 0.47 3.57
C ILE A 311 -34.41 0.56 3.67
N LYS A 312 -34.95 1.71 4.08
CA LYS A 312 -36.40 1.93 4.23
C LYS A 312 -37.16 1.73 2.91
N GLU A 313 -36.59 2.18 1.79
CA GLU A 313 -37.27 2.13 0.48
C GLU A 313 -37.07 0.82 -0.27
N THR A 314 -35.90 0.19 -0.16
CA THR A 314 -35.60 -1.07 -0.86
C THR A 314 -35.92 -2.32 -0.04
N GLY A 315 -36.24 -2.18 1.25
CA GLY A 315 -36.41 -3.30 2.20
C GLY A 315 -35.14 -4.13 2.42
N SER A 316 -34.01 -3.74 1.81
CA SER A 316 -32.77 -4.51 1.76
C SER A 316 -31.69 -3.84 2.60
N SER A 317 -30.96 -4.64 3.37
CA SER A 317 -29.78 -4.17 4.10
C SER A 317 -28.70 -3.64 3.14
N LYS A 318 -27.85 -2.74 3.62
CA LYS A 318 -26.81 -2.04 2.85
C LYS A 318 -25.50 -2.03 3.63
N LEU A 319 -24.37 -1.93 2.94
CA LEU A 319 -23.04 -1.97 3.53
C LEU A 319 -22.23 -0.74 3.10
N PHE A 320 -21.43 -0.21 4.02
CA PHE A 320 -20.46 0.87 3.77
C PHE A 320 -19.08 0.46 4.28
N SER A 321 -18.00 0.85 3.59
CA SER A 321 -16.63 0.68 4.05
C SER A 321 -15.97 2.05 4.22
N ALA A 322 -15.87 2.48 5.48
CA ALA A 322 -15.33 3.77 5.86
C ALA A 322 -13.80 3.72 5.93
N ASN A 323 -13.12 4.67 5.30
CA ASN A 323 -11.67 4.80 5.44
C ASN A 323 -11.30 5.28 6.85
N ILE A 324 -10.43 4.53 7.53
CA ILE A 324 -9.89 4.90 8.85
C ILE A 324 -8.36 5.01 8.84
N THR A 325 -7.72 5.00 7.67
CA THR A 325 -6.25 5.13 7.52
C THR A 325 -5.77 6.44 8.16
N ALA A 326 -4.67 6.37 8.90
CA ALA A 326 -3.90 7.51 9.41
C ALA A 326 -2.49 7.07 9.82
N ASP A 327 -1.55 8.01 9.97
CA ASP A 327 -0.21 7.72 10.49
C ASP A 327 -0.23 7.35 11.99
N ASP A 328 -1.08 8.01 12.79
CA ASP A 328 -1.23 7.76 14.24
C ASP A 328 -2.27 6.66 14.49
N PRO A 329 -1.91 5.54 15.15
CA PRO A 329 -2.86 4.53 15.61
C PRO A 329 -4.03 5.09 16.43
N ASN A 330 -3.82 6.16 17.22
CA ASN A 330 -4.87 6.78 18.02
C ASN A 330 -5.90 7.50 17.14
N GLU A 331 -5.46 8.14 16.05
CA GLU A 331 -6.34 8.72 15.04
C GLU A 331 -7.15 7.62 14.34
N MET A 332 -6.54 6.50 13.94
CA MET A 332 -7.28 5.36 13.36
C MET A 332 -8.36 4.84 14.31
N ILE A 333 -8.03 4.73 15.61
CA ILE A 333 -8.97 4.30 16.66
C ILE A 333 -10.06 5.36 16.89
N ALA A 334 -9.74 6.66 16.81
CA ALA A 334 -10.70 7.74 16.91
C ALA A 334 -11.68 7.73 15.72
N ARG A 335 -11.18 7.60 14.48
CA ARG A 335 -11.98 7.46 13.26
C ARG A 335 -12.95 6.28 13.37
N GLY A 336 -12.46 5.09 13.71
CA GLY A 336 -13.30 3.90 13.86
C GLY A 336 -14.38 4.04 14.95
N LYS A 337 -14.03 4.57 16.12
CA LYS A 337 -15.00 4.86 17.20
C LYS A 337 -16.04 5.91 16.79
N TYR A 338 -15.60 6.97 16.10
CA TYR A 338 -16.50 8.02 15.61
C TYR A 338 -17.50 7.44 14.61
N VAL A 339 -17.03 6.72 13.59
CA VAL A 339 -17.90 6.11 12.56
C VAL A 339 -18.94 5.19 13.20
N LEU A 340 -18.53 4.28 14.10
CA LEU A 340 -19.48 3.39 14.79
C LEU A 340 -20.50 4.14 15.65
N SER A 341 -20.11 5.27 16.28
CA SER A 341 -21.03 6.11 17.03
C SER A 341 -22.14 6.73 16.15
N GLN A 342 -21.84 7.05 14.89
CA GLN A 342 -22.81 7.63 13.96
C GLN A 342 -23.74 6.56 13.36
N PHE A 343 -23.19 5.39 13.00
CA PHE A 343 -23.98 4.26 12.51
C PHE A 343 -24.93 3.72 13.59
N GLY A 344 -24.48 3.66 14.84
CA GLY A 344 -25.29 3.25 15.99
C GLY A 344 -25.81 1.83 15.83
N PRO A 345 -27.13 1.58 15.79
CA PRO A 345 -27.69 0.25 15.53
C PRO A 345 -27.26 -0.37 14.18
N LEU A 346 -26.83 0.44 13.21
CA LEU A 346 -26.28 -0.03 11.93
C LEU A 346 -24.76 -0.31 12.00
N GLY A 347 -24.18 -0.45 13.20
CA GLY A 347 -22.74 -0.60 13.36
C GLY A 347 -22.15 -1.79 12.60
N GLU A 348 -22.87 -2.91 12.49
CA GLU A 348 -22.44 -4.08 11.71
C GLU A 348 -22.49 -3.86 10.18
N ASN A 349 -23.25 -2.87 9.71
CA ASN A 349 -23.29 -2.48 8.30
C ASN A 349 -22.02 -1.74 7.85
N CYS A 350 -21.11 -1.41 8.78
CA CYS A 350 -19.89 -0.65 8.51
C CYS A 350 -18.64 -1.53 8.57
N ALA A 351 -18.02 -1.75 7.40
CA ALA A 351 -16.65 -2.22 7.28
C ALA A 351 -15.65 -1.07 7.49
N PHE A 352 -14.41 -1.40 7.81
CA PHE A 352 -13.31 -0.42 7.86
C PHE A 352 -12.29 -0.67 6.76
N LEU A 353 -12.00 0.38 5.99
CA LEU A 353 -10.95 0.40 4.98
C LEU A 353 -9.66 0.95 5.57
N VAL A 354 -8.55 0.28 5.24
CA VAL A 354 -7.19 0.72 5.56
C VAL A 354 -6.29 0.53 4.34
N ASP A 355 -5.53 1.56 3.96
CA ASP A 355 -4.49 1.48 2.92
C ASP A 355 -3.22 0.79 3.44
N GLY A 356 -3.29 -0.52 3.66
CA GLY A 356 -2.27 -1.30 4.38
C GLY A 356 -0.89 -1.38 3.72
N TYR A 357 -0.74 -0.96 2.46
CA TYR A 357 0.57 -0.87 1.81
C TYR A 357 1.29 0.44 2.18
N VAL A 358 0.68 1.61 1.89
CA VAL A 358 1.27 2.92 2.20
C VAL A 358 1.27 3.28 3.69
N ALA A 359 0.29 2.80 4.47
CA ALA A 359 0.29 2.93 5.94
C ALA A 359 0.98 1.75 6.65
N GLY A 360 1.41 0.73 5.89
CA GLY A 360 2.10 -0.46 6.39
C GLY A 360 1.21 -1.46 7.14
N GLY A 361 1.74 -2.67 7.34
CA GLY A 361 1.04 -3.77 8.01
C GLY A 361 0.63 -3.48 9.44
N THR A 362 1.32 -2.55 10.13
CA THR A 362 0.95 -2.10 11.48
C THR A 362 -0.45 -1.46 11.51
N ALA A 363 -0.82 -0.65 10.51
CA ALA A 363 -2.14 -0.03 10.42
C ALA A 363 -3.26 -1.08 10.28
N ILE A 364 -3.00 -2.17 9.55
CA ILE A 364 -3.91 -3.32 9.47
C ILE A 364 -4.07 -3.98 10.85
N THR A 365 -2.97 -4.25 11.55
CA THR A 365 -3.01 -4.82 12.91
C THR A 365 -3.75 -3.92 13.90
N VAL A 366 -3.58 -2.60 13.82
CA VAL A 366 -4.32 -1.62 14.64
C VAL A 366 -5.82 -1.78 14.44
N ALA A 367 -6.30 -1.78 13.19
CA ALA A 367 -7.71 -1.97 12.90
C ALA A 367 -8.21 -3.37 13.32
N ARG A 368 -7.45 -4.42 12.97
CA ARG A 368 -7.75 -5.84 13.25
C ARG A 368 -7.91 -6.15 14.75
N ARG A 369 -7.11 -5.49 15.60
CA ARG A 369 -7.12 -5.73 17.05
C ARG A 369 -8.06 -4.81 17.82
N ASN A 370 -8.28 -3.57 17.37
CA ASN A 370 -9.20 -2.64 18.02
C ASN A 370 -10.66 -2.82 17.58
N PHE A 371 -10.90 -3.33 16.37
CA PHE A 371 -12.24 -3.50 15.79
C PHE A 371 -12.47 -4.92 15.21
N PRO A 372 -12.19 -6.00 15.95
CA PRO A 372 -12.21 -7.36 15.41
C PRO A 372 -13.60 -7.79 14.89
N SER A 373 -14.68 -7.22 15.40
CA SER A 373 -16.05 -7.52 14.96
C SER A 373 -16.50 -6.76 13.70
N GLN A 374 -15.64 -5.92 13.11
CA GLN A 374 -15.91 -5.24 11.86
C GLN A 374 -15.12 -5.88 10.72
N PHE A 375 -15.70 -5.92 9.53
CA PHE A 375 -15.00 -6.40 8.34
C PHE A 375 -13.84 -5.46 8.01
N LEU A 376 -12.61 -6.00 7.99
CA LEU A 376 -11.41 -5.27 7.66
C LEU A 376 -11.10 -5.36 6.16
N HIS A 377 -11.37 -4.27 5.45
CA HIS A 377 -11.11 -4.09 4.02
C HIS A 377 -9.68 -3.58 3.83
N TYR A 378 -8.76 -4.48 3.47
CA TYR A 378 -7.41 -4.10 3.06
C TYR A 378 -7.46 -3.47 1.66
N HIS A 379 -7.12 -2.19 1.58
CA HIS A 379 -6.86 -1.51 0.32
C HIS A 379 -5.35 -1.43 0.06
N ARG A 380 -4.94 -1.64 -1.20
CA ARG A 380 -3.53 -1.88 -1.56
C ARG A 380 -2.88 -0.74 -2.35
N ALA A 381 -3.34 0.49 -2.17
CA ALA A 381 -2.79 1.66 -2.87
C ALA A 381 -1.25 1.70 -2.77
N GLY A 382 -0.56 1.91 -3.90
CA GLY A 382 0.90 1.95 -4.00
C GLY A 382 1.59 0.61 -4.29
N HIS A 383 0.89 -0.53 -4.13
CA HIS A 383 1.51 -1.86 -4.22
C HIS A 383 2.23 -2.15 -5.55
N GLY A 384 1.75 -1.55 -6.65
CA GLY A 384 2.31 -1.74 -8.00
C GLY A 384 3.80 -1.43 -8.09
N ALA A 385 4.31 -0.53 -7.23
CA ALA A 385 5.72 -0.15 -7.17
C ALA A 385 6.67 -1.36 -6.99
N ILE A 386 6.23 -2.41 -6.30
CA ILE A 386 6.99 -3.66 -6.12
C ILE A 386 6.29 -4.88 -6.73
N THR A 387 4.95 -4.93 -6.72
CA THR A 387 4.24 -6.15 -7.14
C THR A 387 4.10 -6.26 -8.65
N SER A 388 4.22 -5.18 -9.43
CA SER A 388 4.13 -5.25 -10.90
C SER A 388 5.17 -6.26 -11.44
N PRO A 389 4.82 -7.06 -12.47
CA PRO A 389 5.79 -7.89 -13.19
C PRO A 389 6.96 -7.11 -13.80
N GLN A 390 6.81 -5.80 -14.02
CA GLN A 390 7.87 -4.93 -14.53
C GLN A 390 8.99 -4.72 -13.48
N THR A 391 8.67 -4.75 -12.19
CA THR A 391 9.64 -4.57 -11.09
C THR A 391 10.26 -5.90 -10.68
N GLN A 392 11.58 -6.07 -10.79
CA GLN A 392 12.31 -7.29 -10.35
C GLN A 392 12.65 -7.31 -8.85
N ARG A 393 11.97 -6.50 -8.03
CA ARG A 393 12.27 -6.30 -6.59
C ARG A 393 11.05 -6.42 -5.69
N GLY A 394 11.29 -6.62 -4.40
CA GLY A 394 10.24 -6.76 -3.40
C GLY A 394 9.55 -8.14 -3.51
N TYR A 395 8.24 -8.16 -3.74
CA TYR A 395 7.46 -9.40 -3.77
C TYR A 395 6.27 -9.31 -4.73
N THR A 396 5.76 -10.44 -5.20
CA THR A 396 4.62 -10.50 -6.15
C THR A 396 3.28 -10.10 -5.50
N ALA A 397 2.26 -9.86 -6.35
CA ALA A 397 0.90 -9.64 -5.87
C ALA A 397 0.32 -10.86 -5.13
N PHE A 398 0.74 -12.07 -5.51
CA PHE A 398 0.43 -13.32 -4.81
C PHE A 398 0.96 -13.32 -3.37
N VAL A 399 2.24 -12.99 -3.17
CA VAL A 399 2.84 -12.90 -1.83
C VAL A 399 2.17 -11.81 -0.99
N HIS A 400 1.94 -10.62 -1.57
CA HIS A 400 1.28 -9.52 -0.88
C HIS A 400 -0.12 -9.88 -0.36
N THR A 401 -0.88 -10.62 -1.16
CA THR A 401 -2.23 -11.07 -0.80
C THR A 401 -2.19 -12.23 0.19
N LYS A 402 -1.31 -13.24 0.01
CA LYS A 402 -1.07 -14.32 1.00
C LYS A 402 -0.76 -13.75 2.39
N ILE A 403 0.12 -12.75 2.46
CA ILE A 403 0.45 -12.00 3.68
C ILE A 403 -0.79 -11.34 4.30
N SER A 404 -1.71 -10.79 3.50
CA SER A 404 -2.90 -10.11 4.00
C SER A 404 -3.85 -11.02 4.79
N ARG A 405 -3.95 -12.31 4.42
CA ARG A 405 -4.70 -13.33 5.18
C ARG A 405 -4.05 -13.57 6.54
N VAL A 406 -2.73 -13.78 6.56
CA VAL A 406 -1.94 -14.01 7.77
C VAL A 406 -2.12 -12.87 8.80
N ILE A 407 -2.03 -11.60 8.37
CA ILE A 407 -2.21 -10.43 9.26
C ILE A 407 -3.69 -10.10 9.56
N GLY A 408 -4.63 -10.78 8.92
CA GLY A 408 -6.04 -10.76 9.30
C GLY A 408 -6.96 -9.80 8.54
N ALA A 409 -6.68 -9.49 7.28
CA ALA A 409 -7.63 -8.81 6.41
C ALA A 409 -8.90 -9.67 6.17
N SER A 410 -10.09 -9.10 6.38
CA SER A 410 -11.37 -9.76 6.04
C SER A 410 -11.62 -9.83 4.55
N GLY A 411 -11.07 -8.89 3.80
CA GLY A 411 -10.98 -8.93 2.34
C GLY A 411 -9.87 -8.01 1.83
N ILE A 412 -9.27 -8.38 0.70
CA ILE A 412 -8.23 -7.60 0.02
C ILE A 412 -8.57 -7.45 -1.45
N HIS A 413 -8.17 -6.32 -2.03
CA HIS A 413 -8.15 -6.17 -3.49
C HIS A 413 -7.20 -7.20 -4.12
N THR A 414 -7.71 -8.15 -4.90
CA THR A 414 -6.87 -9.13 -5.61
C THR A 414 -6.52 -8.66 -7.02
N GLY A 415 -7.37 -7.84 -7.63
CA GLY A 415 -7.20 -7.32 -8.98
C GLY A 415 -8.39 -7.70 -9.84
N THR A 416 -8.14 -8.00 -11.12
CA THR A 416 -9.20 -8.37 -12.08
C THR A 416 -8.84 -9.53 -12.99
N MET A 417 -7.71 -10.22 -12.77
CA MET A 417 -7.27 -11.38 -13.57
C MET A 417 -7.24 -11.07 -15.08
N SER A 418 -6.62 -9.94 -15.45
CA SER A 418 -6.65 -9.32 -16.80
C SER A 418 -7.99 -8.77 -17.31
N PHE A 419 -9.13 -8.97 -16.62
CA PHE A 419 -10.45 -8.53 -17.10
C PHE A 419 -10.77 -7.04 -16.87
N GLY A 420 -9.92 -6.28 -16.18
CA GLY A 420 -10.12 -4.86 -15.82
C GLY A 420 -9.14 -3.88 -16.47
N LYS A 421 -8.80 -2.78 -15.75
CA LYS A 421 -7.85 -1.73 -16.23
C LYS A 421 -6.41 -1.87 -15.71
N MET A 422 -6.21 -2.57 -14.60
CA MET A 422 -4.91 -2.72 -13.95
C MET A 422 -4.18 -3.95 -14.50
N GLU A 423 -2.85 -3.98 -14.36
CA GLU A 423 -2.05 -5.17 -14.66
C GLU A 423 -2.50 -6.39 -13.83
N GLY A 424 -2.45 -7.58 -14.43
CA GLY A 424 -2.82 -8.86 -13.85
C GLY A 424 -2.91 -9.95 -14.93
N ASP A 425 -2.90 -11.21 -14.52
CA ASP A 425 -2.92 -12.40 -15.39
C ASP A 425 -4.13 -13.29 -15.11
N ALA A 426 -4.55 -14.13 -16.07
CA ALA A 426 -5.66 -15.08 -15.85
C ALA A 426 -5.37 -16.09 -14.71
N SER A 427 -4.09 -16.41 -14.47
CA SER A 427 -3.61 -17.24 -13.35
C SER A 427 -3.73 -16.57 -11.98
N ASP A 428 -4.01 -15.26 -11.89
CA ASP A 428 -4.31 -14.57 -10.62
C ASP A 428 -5.55 -15.17 -9.91
N LYS A 429 -6.33 -16.06 -10.56
CA LYS A 429 -7.33 -16.88 -9.87
C LYS A 429 -6.74 -17.74 -8.74
N ASN A 430 -5.48 -18.15 -8.83
CA ASN A 430 -4.79 -18.88 -7.78
C ASN A 430 -4.61 -18.03 -6.50
N ILE A 431 -4.61 -16.69 -6.63
CA ILE A 431 -4.69 -15.79 -5.47
C ILE A 431 -6.04 -15.96 -4.77
N ALA A 432 -7.15 -16.09 -5.50
CA ALA A 432 -8.46 -16.28 -4.87
C ALA A 432 -8.51 -17.60 -4.09
N PHE A 433 -8.06 -18.71 -4.68
CA PHE A 433 -7.98 -20.01 -4.01
C PHE A 433 -7.10 -19.95 -2.74
N MET A 434 -5.88 -19.39 -2.85
CA MET A 434 -4.97 -19.19 -1.70
C MET A 434 -5.56 -18.31 -0.58
N LEU A 435 -6.55 -17.48 -0.86
CA LEU A 435 -7.26 -16.66 0.14
C LEU A 435 -8.55 -17.30 0.68
N GLN A 436 -9.19 -18.20 -0.07
CA GLN A 436 -10.52 -18.73 0.24
C GLN A 436 -10.53 -20.17 0.75
N ASP A 437 -9.64 -21.01 0.24
CA ASP A 437 -9.58 -22.42 0.58
C ASP A 437 -8.71 -22.66 1.83
N ASP A 438 -8.89 -23.79 2.51
CA ASP A 438 -8.06 -24.16 3.67
C ASP A 438 -6.76 -24.87 3.26
N GLU A 439 -6.69 -25.34 2.01
CA GLU A 439 -5.51 -25.94 1.38
C GLU A 439 -5.41 -25.37 -0.04
N ALA A 440 -4.24 -24.88 -0.44
CA ALA A 440 -4.04 -24.31 -1.78
C ALA A 440 -2.59 -24.37 -2.23
N ASP A 441 -2.37 -24.42 -3.54
CA ASP A 441 -1.05 -24.38 -4.16
C ASP A 441 -0.66 -22.94 -4.54
N GLY A 442 0.52 -22.50 -4.08
CA GLY A 442 1.19 -21.32 -4.60
C GLY A 442 2.09 -21.62 -5.80
N PRO A 443 2.83 -20.62 -6.32
CA PRO A 443 3.79 -20.83 -7.40
C PRO A 443 4.91 -21.82 -7.07
N TYR A 444 5.25 -21.98 -5.78
CA TYR A 444 6.28 -22.92 -5.31
C TYR A 444 5.82 -23.85 -4.20
N TYR A 445 4.96 -23.39 -3.29
CA TYR A 445 4.63 -24.13 -2.06
C TYR A 445 3.13 -24.40 -1.93
N HIS A 446 2.79 -25.65 -1.62
CA HIS A 446 1.50 -26.00 -1.03
C HIS A 446 1.36 -25.34 0.36
N GLN A 447 0.18 -24.85 0.69
CA GLN A 447 -0.10 -24.22 1.99
C GLN A 447 -1.42 -24.72 2.58
N GLU A 448 -1.31 -25.47 3.68
CA GLU A 448 -2.40 -25.72 4.62
C GLU A 448 -2.58 -24.48 5.52
N TRP A 449 -3.83 -24.07 5.73
CA TRP A 449 -4.21 -22.89 6.51
C TRP A 449 -4.76 -23.20 7.91
N GLU A 450 -4.92 -24.49 8.25
CA GLU A 450 -5.24 -24.96 9.60
C GLU A 450 -6.52 -24.34 10.19
N GLY A 451 -7.56 -24.20 9.35
CA GLY A 451 -8.83 -23.56 9.70
C GLY A 451 -8.77 -22.03 9.81
N MET A 452 -7.68 -21.38 9.39
CA MET A 452 -7.61 -19.91 9.36
C MET A 452 -8.67 -19.37 8.39
N LYS A 453 -9.59 -18.55 8.93
CA LYS A 453 -10.69 -17.93 8.17
C LYS A 453 -10.22 -17.35 6.83
N GLN A 454 -11.03 -17.54 5.79
CA GLN A 454 -10.78 -16.97 4.48
C GLN A 454 -10.71 -15.43 4.50
N THR A 455 -9.89 -14.89 3.61
CA THR A 455 -9.89 -13.48 3.21
C THR A 455 -10.67 -13.34 1.90
N THR A 456 -11.61 -12.42 1.85
CA THR A 456 -12.48 -12.23 0.68
C THR A 456 -11.72 -11.58 -0.49
N PRO A 457 -11.75 -12.14 -1.71
CA PRO A 457 -11.29 -11.43 -2.90
C PRO A 457 -12.21 -10.24 -3.22
N ILE A 458 -11.63 -9.04 -3.24
CA ILE A 458 -12.31 -7.81 -3.63
C ILE A 458 -11.87 -7.47 -5.06
N ILE A 459 -12.83 -7.49 -5.99
CA ILE A 459 -12.59 -7.31 -7.42
C ILE A 459 -12.86 -5.85 -7.77
N SER A 460 -11.84 -5.17 -8.30
CA SER A 460 -11.88 -3.72 -8.51
C SER A 460 -10.90 -3.26 -9.58
N GLY A 461 -11.21 -2.12 -10.21
CA GLY A 461 -10.36 -1.48 -11.21
C GLY A 461 -10.81 -1.74 -12.65
N GLY A 462 -11.67 -0.87 -13.19
CA GLY A 462 -12.12 -0.93 -14.58
C GLY A 462 -13.21 -1.96 -14.89
N MET A 463 -13.79 -2.62 -13.88
CA MET A 463 -14.90 -3.56 -14.07
C MET A 463 -16.22 -2.86 -14.37
N ASN A 464 -17.04 -3.50 -15.20
CA ASN A 464 -18.44 -3.18 -15.49
C ASN A 464 -19.22 -4.48 -15.73
N ALA A 465 -20.55 -4.38 -15.87
CA ALA A 465 -21.45 -5.52 -16.06
C ALA A 465 -21.03 -6.48 -17.20
N LEU A 466 -20.48 -5.95 -18.30
CA LEU A 466 -20.11 -6.72 -19.49
C LEU A 466 -18.89 -7.61 -19.29
N ARG A 467 -18.01 -7.26 -18.34
CA ARG A 467 -16.76 -7.98 -18.04
C ARG A 467 -16.94 -9.10 -17.00
N LEU A 468 -18.02 -9.07 -16.22
CA LEU A 468 -18.26 -10.01 -15.12
C LEU A 468 -18.46 -11.48 -15.54
N PRO A 469 -19.22 -11.81 -16.61
CA PRO A 469 -19.47 -13.22 -16.95
C PRO A 469 -18.20 -14.00 -17.27
N ALA A 470 -17.29 -13.42 -18.06
CA ALA A 470 -16.01 -14.04 -18.40
C ALA A 470 -15.06 -14.13 -17.19
N PHE A 471 -15.08 -13.12 -16.31
CA PHE A 471 -14.34 -13.16 -15.04
C PHE A 471 -14.82 -14.30 -14.12
N PHE A 472 -16.14 -14.47 -13.95
CA PHE A 472 -16.69 -15.57 -13.14
C PHE A 472 -16.46 -16.94 -13.77
N GLU A 473 -16.40 -17.04 -15.10
CA GLU A 473 -16.05 -18.30 -15.75
C GLU A 473 -14.57 -18.68 -15.54
N ASN A 474 -13.64 -17.72 -15.55
CA ASN A 474 -12.24 -17.98 -15.21
C ASN A 474 -12.04 -18.38 -13.74
N LEU A 475 -12.76 -17.72 -12.82
CA LEU A 475 -12.69 -17.97 -11.38
C LEU A 475 -13.47 -19.24 -10.95
N GLY A 476 -14.52 -19.60 -11.67
CA GLY A 476 -15.40 -20.73 -11.37
C GLY A 476 -16.56 -20.43 -10.41
N HIS A 477 -16.50 -19.33 -9.66
CA HIS A 477 -17.55 -18.91 -8.71
C HIS A 477 -17.70 -17.39 -8.60
N SER A 478 -18.80 -16.93 -7.98
CA SER A 478 -19.09 -15.51 -7.76
C SER A 478 -19.05 -15.06 -6.28
N ASN A 479 -18.45 -15.86 -5.39
CA ASN A 479 -18.32 -15.57 -3.94
C ASN A 479 -17.29 -14.47 -3.62
N VAL A 480 -17.51 -13.27 -4.16
CA VAL A 480 -16.58 -12.13 -4.09
C VAL A 480 -17.31 -10.82 -3.82
N ILE A 481 -16.57 -9.77 -3.45
CA ILE A 481 -17.08 -8.39 -3.41
C ILE A 481 -16.63 -7.68 -4.68
N LEU A 482 -17.57 -7.17 -5.48
CA LEU A 482 -17.26 -6.29 -6.62
C LEU A 482 -17.29 -4.83 -6.17
N THR A 483 -16.36 -4.02 -6.68
CA THR A 483 -16.44 -2.56 -6.57
C THR A 483 -16.27 -1.90 -7.94
N ALA A 484 -17.39 -1.64 -8.61
CA ALA A 484 -17.44 -1.07 -9.95
C ALA A 484 -17.73 0.45 -9.92
N GLY A 485 -16.69 1.27 -9.72
CA GLY A 485 -16.81 2.74 -9.67
C GLY A 485 -17.36 3.33 -10.98
N GLY A 486 -16.51 3.40 -12.01
CA GLY A 486 -16.93 3.82 -13.35
C GLY A 486 -17.96 2.89 -14.01
N GLY A 487 -17.92 1.59 -13.68
CA GLY A 487 -18.89 0.61 -14.18
C GLY A 487 -20.34 0.85 -13.71
N SER A 488 -20.54 1.48 -12.54
CA SER A 488 -21.88 1.87 -12.08
C SER A 488 -22.19 3.35 -12.34
N PHE A 489 -21.31 4.29 -11.94
CA PHE A 489 -21.59 5.73 -12.10
C PHE A 489 -21.49 6.23 -13.55
N GLY A 490 -20.77 5.51 -14.42
CA GLY A 490 -20.70 5.82 -15.85
C GLY A 490 -21.87 5.28 -16.68
N HIS A 491 -22.74 4.44 -16.10
CA HIS A 491 -23.91 3.87 -16.79
C HIS A 491 -24.83 4.99 -17.33
N LYS A 492 -25.31 4.86 -18.58
CA LYS A 492 -26.09 5.91 -19.26
C LYS A 492 -27.33 6.38 -18.49
N ASP A 493 -27.92 5.51 -17.67
CA ASP A 493 -29.12 5.80 -16.85
C ASP A 493 -28.79 6.06 -15.36
N GLY A 494 -27.51 6.25 -15.03
CA GLY A 494 -27.03 6.54 -13.67
C GLY A 494 -26.78 5.31 -12.78
N PRO A 495 -26.40 5.54 -11.51
CA PRO A 495 -25.79 4.52 -10.66
C PRO A 495 -26.73 3.39 -10.21
N LYS A 496 -28.04 3.61 -10.11
CA LYS A 496 -29.00 2.53 -9.78
C LYS A 496 -29.04 1.47 -10.90
N PRO A 497 -29.33 1.81 -12.16
CA PRO A 497 -29.17 0.87 -13.28
C PRO A 497 -27.74 0.32 -13.43
N GLY A 498 -26.72 1.13 -13.16
CA GLY A 498 -25.33 0.67 -13.12
C GLY A 498 -25.04 -0.41 -12.05
N ALA A 499 -25.77 -0.40 -10.93
CA ALA A 499 -25.70 -1.45 -9.92
C ALA A 499 -26.50 -2.70 -10.32
N ILE A 500 -27.72 -2.50 -10.83
CA ILE A 500 -28.62 -3.57 -11.26
C ILE A 500 -27.99 -4.37 -12.41
N SER A 501 -27.42 -3.70 -13.41
CA SER A 501 -26.69 -4.35 -14.52
C SER A 501 -25.50 -5.20 -14.04
N CYS A 502 -24.78 -4.77 -13.01
CA CYS A 502 -23.70 -5.59 -12.42
C CYS A 502 -24.23 -6.85 -11.73
N ARG A 503 -25.42 -6.80 -11.11
CA ARG A 503 -26.10 -8.00 -10.58
C ARG A 503 -26.58 -8.93 -11.70
N GLN A 504 -27.19 -8.35 -12.73
CA GLN A 504 -27.60 -9.05 -13.95
C GLN A 504 -26.40 -9.70 -14.67
N GLY A 505 -25.18 -9.17 -14.53
CA GLY A 505 -23.94 -9.82 -15.00
C GLY A 505 -23.58 -11.11 -14.25
N GLU A 506 -23.92 -11.24 -12.97
CA GLU A 506 -23.80 -12.50 -12.23
C GLU A 506 -24.94 -13.47 -12.59
N GLU A 507 -26.17 -12.95 -12.67
CA GLU A 507 -27.38 -13.74 -12.95
C GLU A 507 -27.31 -14.36 -14.35
N SER A 508 -26.92 -13.58 -15.37
CA SER A 508 -26.74 -14.06 -16.75
C SER A 508 -25.68 -15.15 -16.89
N TRP A 509 -24.55 -15.03 -16.18
CA TRP A 509 -23.54 -16.10 -16.12
C TRP A 509 -24.11 -17.37 -15.47
N LYS A 510 -24.82 -17.26 -14.33
CA LYS A 510 -25.46 -18.40 -13.66
C LYS A 510 -26.51 -19.08 -14.55
N GLU A 511 -27.34 -18.31 -15.24
CA GLU A 511 -28.38 -18.84 -16.12
C GLU A 511 -27.80 -19.51 -17.38
N TRP A 512 -26.75 -18.94 -17.98
CA TRP A 512 -26.00 -19.58 -19.06
C TRP A 512 -25.36 -20.88 -18.59
N LYS A 513 -24.70 -20.88 -17.42
CA LYS A 513 -24.05 -22.07 -16.84
C LYS A 513 -25.04 -23.17 -16.43
N ALA A 514 -26.29 -22.80 -16.16
CA ALA A 514 -27.41 -23.71 -15.96
C ALA A 514 -28.06 -24.22 -17.28
N GLY A 515 -27.56 -23.83 -18.45
CA GLY A 515 -28.04 -24.27 -19.76
C GLY A 515 -29.34 -23.61 -20.23
N LYS A 516 -29.79 -22.51 -19.60
CA LYS A 516 -31.09 -21.86 -19.90
C LYS A 516 -31.25 -21.44 -21.37
N PHE A 517 -30.14 -21.10 -22.03
CA PHE A 517 -30.11 -20.63 -23.42
C PHE A 517 -29.74 -21.73 -24.43
N GLY A 518 -29.65 -23.00 -23.99
CA GLY A 518 -29.18 -24.11 -24.82
C GLY A 518 -27.67 -24.14 -24.99
N ASP A 519 -27.20 -24.89 -25.99
CA ASP A 519 -25.78 -24.99 -26.36
C ASP A 519 -25.36 -23.76 -27.19
N VAL A 520 -25.08 -22.66 -26.49
CA VAL A 520 -24.64 -21.38 -27.06
C VAL A 520 -23.39 -20.88 -26.35
N SER A 521 -22.59 -20.07 -27.06
CA SER A 521 -21.41 -19.44 -26.47
C SER A 521 -21.80 -18.58 -25.25
N LEU A 522 -20.86 -18.39 -24.31
CA LEU A 522 -21.06 -17.48 -23.18
C LEU A 522 -21.55 -16.11 -23.69
N SER A 523 -20.86 -15.53 -24.67
CA SER A 523 -21.22 -14.26 -25.31
C SER A 523 -22.69 -14.25 -25.75
N ASP A 524 -23.14 -15.26 -26.48
CA ASP A 524 -24.52 -15.31 -26.98
C ASP A 524 -25.53 -15.49 -25.84
N GLY A 525 -25.23 -16.30 -24.83
CA GLY A 525 -26.06 -16.45 -23.63
C GLY A 525 -26.30 -15.13 -22.88
N ILE A 526 -25.25 -14.30 -22.72
CA ILE A 526 -25.40 -12.98 -22.09
C ILE A 526 -26.20 -12.02 -22.98
N ILE A 527 -26.05 -12.09 -24.31
CA ILE A 527 -26.86 -11.30 -25.26
C ILE A 527 -28.33 -11.72 -25.20
N GLU A 528 -28.64 -13.02 -25.15
CA GLU A 528 -30.02 -13.52 -24.99
C GLU A 528 -30.62 -13.04 -23.66
N PHE A 529 -29.87 -13.10 -22.55
CA PHE A 529 -30.31 -12.53 -21.27
C PHE A 529 -30.58 -11.02 -21.38
N ALA A 530 -29.71 -10.25 -22.04
CA ALA A 530 -29.85 -8.81 -22.17
C ALA A 530 -31.10 -8.37 -22.96
N LYS A 531 -31.70 -9.23 -23.79
CA LYS A 531 -32.95 -8.90 -24.51
C LYS A 531 -34.14 -8.60 -23.59
N THR A 532 -34.16 -9.15 -22.38
CA THR A 532 -35.26 -8.94 -21.40
C THR A 532 -34.84 -8.11 -20.18
N HIS A 533 -33.61 -7.57 -20.16
CA HIS A 533 -33.04 -6.88 -19.01
C HIS A 533 -32.46 -5.53 -19.44
N GLU A 534 -33.28 -4.47 -19.31
CA GLU A 534 -32.98 -3.15 -19.87
C GLU A 534 -31.77 -2.47 -19.22
N GLU A 535 -31.42 -2.76 -17.95
CA GLU A 535 -30.20 -2.23 -17.34
C GLU A 535 -28.93 -2.88 -17.92
N LEU A 536 -28.87 -4.21 -18.07
CA LEU A 536 -27.74 -4.87 -18.72
C LEU A 536 -27.60 -4.42 -20.18
N LYS A 537 -28.71 -4.33 -20.91
CA LYS A 537 -28.78 -3.77 -22.27
C LYS A 537 -28.31 -2.30 -22.31
N GLY A 538 -28.61 -1.52 -21.28
CA GLY A 538 -28.09 -0.17 -21.08
C GLY A 538 -26.56 -0.14 -20.88
N ALA A 539 -25.98 -1.18 -20.26
CA ALA A 539 -24.54 -1.31 -20.13
C ALA A 539 -23.86 -1.59 -21.48
N PHE A 540 -24.45 -2.39 -22.38
CA PHE A 540 -23.97 -2.56 -23.77
C PHE A 540 -23.88 -1.22 -24.51
N LEU A 541 -24.95 -0.40 -24.42
CA LEU A 541 -24.97 0.96 -25.00
C LEU A 541 -23.97 1.93 -24.34
N THR A 542 -23.66 1.75 -23.06
CA THR A 542 -22.73 2.60 -22.32
C THR A 542 -21.28 2.26 -22.68
N PHE A 543 -20.90 0.98 -22.60
CA PHE A 543 -19.52 0.52 -22.69
C PHE A 543 -19.23 -0.09 -24.06
N GLN A 544 -19.56 0.63 -25.14
CA GLN A 544 -19.59 0.06 -26.50
C GLN A 544 -18.27 -0.53 -26.97
N LYS A 545 -17.12 0.03 -26.55
CA LYS A 545 -15.80 -0.54 -26.85
C LYS A 545 -15.63 -1.95 -26.26
N ASP A 546 -16.12 -2.15 -25.04
CA ASP A 546 -16.10 -3.46 -24.38
C ASP A 546 -17.14 -4.39 -25.01
N ALA A 547 -18.32 -3.86 -25.34
CA ALA A 547 -19.37 -4.61 -26.02
C ALA A 547 -18.92 -5.12 -27.40
N ASP A 548 -18.32 -4.25 -28.23
CA ASP A 548 -17.80 -4.60 -29.56
C ASP A 548 -16.62 -5.60 -29.47
N GLN A 549 -15.80 -5.54 -28.41
CA GLN A 549 -14.66 -6.45 -28.21
C GLN A 549 -15.07 -7.81 -27.63
N ILE A 550 -16.01 -7.86 -26.68
CA ILE A 550 -16.36 -9.08 -25.92
C ILE A 550 -17.56 -9.80 -26.55
N TYR A 551 -18.47 -9.06 -27.18
CA TYR A 551 -19.77 -9.54 -27.67
C TYR A 551 -19.98 -9.17 -29.16
N PRO A 552 -19.21 -9.75 -30.10
CA PRO A 552 -19.30 -9.39 -31.51
C PRO A 552 -20.71 -9.61 -32.08
N GLY A 553 -21.22 -8.60 -32.80
CA GLY A 553 -22.57 -8.57 -33.35
C GLY A 553 -23.69 -8.27 -32.34
N TRP A 554 -23.37 -7.74 -31.15
CA TRP A 554 -24.39 -7.40 -30.14
C TRP A 554 -25.42 -6.37 -30.63
N LYS A 555 -25.01 -5.44 -31.51
CA LYS A 555 -25.89 -4.36 -32.01
C LYS A 555 -27.05 -4.97 -32.79
N GLU A 556 -26.76 -5.83 -33.75
CA GLU A 556 -27.73 -6.55 -34.56
C GLU A 556 -28.60 -7.47 -33.69
N LYS A 557 -27.99 -8.23 -32.78
CA LYS A 557 -28.67 -9.19 -31.90
C LYS A 557 -29.60 -8.53 -30.86
N LEU A 558 -29.31 -7.29 -30.44
CA LEU A 558 -30.15 -6.49 -29.51
C LEU A 558 -31.04 -5.46 -30.22
N GLY A 559 -31.04 -5.40 -31.57
CA GLY A 559 -31.94 -4.57 -32.37
C GLY A 559 -31.49 -3.10 -32.53
N TYR A 560 -30.21 -2.79 -32.41
CA TYR A 560 -29.64 -1.45 -32.59
C TYR A 560 -29.15 -1.24 -34.03
N THR A 561 -29.70 -0.24 -34.72
CA THR A 561 -29.48 0.02 -36.16
C THR A 561 -28.87 1.39 -36.46
N GLY A 562 -28.12 2.00 -35.52
CA GLY A 562 -27.53 3.33 -35.72
C GLY A 562 -26.29 3.66 -34.89
N GLU A 563 -25.48 4.60 -35.38
CA GLU A 563 -24.30 5.15 -34.69
C GLU A 563 -24.68 6.04 -33.51
N SER A 564 -24.96 5.44 -32.35
CA SER A 564 -25.23 6.20 -31.12
C SER A 564 -23.98 6.29 -30.23
N SER A 565 -23.21 7.39 -30.30
CA SER A 565 -22.25 7.66 -29.22
C SER A 565 -22.99 8.28 -28.03
N VAL A 566 -23.44 7.43 -27.10
CA VAL A 566 -24.15 7.86 -25.89
C VAL A 566 -23.15 8.47 -24.91
N GLN A 567 -23.24 9.78 -24.67
CA GLN A 567 -22.55 10.40 -23.53
C GLN A 567 -23.18 9.89 -22.22
N ALA A 568 -22.36 9.66 -21.19
CA ALA A 568 -22.87 9.35 -19.85
C ALA A 568 -23.85 10.45 -19.39
N ALA A 569 -24.94 10.07 -18.71
CA ALA A 569 -25.90 11.06 -18.21
C ALA A 569 -25.21 12.05 -17.27
N THR A 570 -25.43 13.34 -17.52
CA THR A 570 -25.03 14.41 -16.59
C THR A 570 -25.92 14.36 -15.35
N PHE A 571 -25.32 14.25 -14.16
CA PHE A 571 -26.08 14.28 -12.91
C PHE A 571 -26.36 15.73 -12.54
N ASP A 572 -27.45 16.25 -13.08
CA ASP A 572 -27.97 17.56 -12.75
C ASP A 572 -28.58 17.52 -11.34
N TRP A 573 -27.80 17.94 -10.35
CA TRP A 573 -28.21 18.01 -8.93
C TRP A 573 -29.48 18.85 -8.73
N ALA A 574 -29.74 19.85 -9.59
CA ALA A 574 -30.97 20.63 -9.52
C ALA A 574 -32.20 19.84 -10.01
N LYS A 575 -32.06 18.93 -10.98
CA LYS A 575 -33.19 18.14 -11.53
C LYS A 575 -33.83 17.14 -10.58
N LYS A 576 -33.16 16.72 -9.51
CA LYS A 576 -33.80 15.90 -8.45
C LYS A 576 -34.35 16.71 -7.28
N ALA A 577 -33.86 17.93 -7.05
CA ALA A 577 -34.62 18.92 -6.30
C ALA A 577 -35.91 19.33 -7.06
N ALA A 578 -35.87 19.31 -8.40
CA ALA A 578 -36.98 19.63 -9.30
C ALA A 578 -38.11 18.58 -9.40
N ALA A 579 -38.20 17.63 -8.45
CA ALA A 579 -39.52 17.14 -8.02
C ALA A 579 -40.39 18.27 -7.42
N ALA A 580 -39.77 19.41 -7.08
CA ALA A 580 -40.40 20.72 -6.96
C ALA A 580 -40.08 21.63 -8.18
N SER A 581 -41.02 21.70 -9.13
CA SER A 581 -41.31 22.81 -10.07
C SER A 581 -40.28 23.34 -11.11
N PHE A 582 -40.67 23.17 -12.39
CA PHE A 582 -40.59 24.09 -13.56
C PHE A 582 -39.27 24.39 -14.35
N VAL A 583 -39.29 23.95 -15.64
CA VAL A 583 -38.85 24.60 -16.93
C VAL A 583 -37.64 25.56 -16.95
N GLY A 584 -36.65 25.51 -17.87
CA GLY A 584 -36.37 24.62 -19.03
C GLY A 584 -35.78 25.38 -20.26
N SER A 585 -34.67 24.92 -20.84
CA SER A 585 -34.12 25.34 -22.16
C SER A 585 -32.91 24.47 -22.61
N SER A 586 -32.48 24.59 -23.88
CA SER A 586 -31.56 23.66 -24.59
C SER A 586 -30.30 24.32 -25.17
N MET A 587 -29.26 23.52 -25.48
CA MET A 587 -28.09 23.94 -26.30
C MET A 587 -27.72 22.88 -27.36
N ALA A 588 -27.04 23.31 -28.42
CA ALA A 588 -26.75 22.56 -29.65
C ALA A 588 -25.32 21.95 -29.69
N PRO A 589 -25.04 20.93 -30.54
CA PRO A 589 -23.80 20.18 -30.51
C PRO A 589 -22.68 20.73 -31.42
N ALA A 590 -21.43 20.44 -31.08
CA ALA A 590 -20.25 20.66 -31.92
C ALA A 590 -19.74 19.34 -32.53
N GLN A 591 -19.11 19.41 -33.71
CA GLN A 591 -18.76 18.25 -34.55
C GLN A 591 -17.48 17.53 -34.10
N LYS A 592 -17.37 16.24 -34.50
CA LYS A 592 -16.17 15.39 -34.35
C LYS A 592 -15.35 15.41 -35.64
N GLU A 593 -14.04 15.21 -35.51
CA GLU A 593 -13.24 14.46 -36.48
C GLU A 593 -12.55 13.28 -35.78
N SER A 594 -12.26 12.21 -36.52
CA SER A 594 -11.76 10.95 -35.98
C SER A 594 -10.45 10.52 -36.65
N SER A 595 -9.52 10.01 -35.84
CA SER A 595 -8.46 9.11 -36.32
C SER A 595 -8.11 8.11 -35.21
N VAL A 596 -7.94 6.84 -35.59
CA VAL A 596 -7.92 5.71 -34.65
C VAL A 596 -6.50 5.29 -34.31
N ALA A 597 -6.14 5.49 -33.06
CA ALA A 597 -5.09 4.76 -32.35
C ALA A 597 -5.64 4.39 -30.96
N ARG A 598 -5.00 3.45 -30.23
CA ARG A 598 -5.36 3.13 -28.83
C ARG A 598 -4.92 4.25 -27.87
N ARG A 599 -5.43 5.46 -28.05
CA ARG A 599 -5.18 6.59 -27.13
C ARG A 599 -5.90 6.34 -25.81
N ALA A 600 -5.25 6.70 -24.70
CA ALA A 600 -5.94 6.99 -23.46
C ALA A 600 -6.97 8.14 -23.69
N LEU A 601 -7.92 8.32 -22.78
CA LEU A 601 -8.76 9.51 -22.83
C LEU A 601 -7.86 10.70 -22.55
N ASP A 602 -7.62 11.55 -23.55
CA ASP A 602 -6.77 12.73 -23.37
C ASP A 602 -7.49 13.74 -22.47
N GLN A 603 -6.97 13.93 -21.27
CA GLN A 603 -7.48 14.84 -20.25
C GLN A 603 -6.52 16.02 -20.00
N SER A 604 -5.55 16.25 -20.90
CA SER A 604 -4.57 17.36 -20.81
C SER A 604 -5.23 18.73 -20.68
N SER A 605 -6.36 18.96 -21.37
CA SER A 605 -7.15 20.21 -21.28
C SER A 605 -7.80 20.47 -19.92
N ARG A 606 -7.66 19.55 -18.94
CA ARG A 606 -8.16 19.71 -17.57
C ARG A 606 -7.06 19.55 -16.51
N TYR A 607 -6.17 18.58 -16.66
CA TYR A 607 -5.15 18.26 -15.65
C TYR A 607 -3.72 18.69 -16.02
N ALA A 608 -3.56 19.55 -17.03
CA ALA A 608 -2.29 20.20 -17.33
C ALA A 608 -2.49 21.71 -17.56
N ASP A 609 -1.63 22.51 -16.94
CA ASP A 609 -1.50 23.94 -17.19
C ASP A 609 -0.02 24.31 -17.15
N LEU A 610 0.63 24.22 -18.31
CA LEU A 610 2.05 24.54 -18.50
C LEU A 610 2.33 26.06 -18.51
N SER A 611 1.34 26.90 -18.19
CA SER A 611 1.53 28.35 -18.00
C SER A 611 1.78 28.74 -16.54
N LEU A 612 1.60 27.81 -15.60
CA LEU A 612 1.88 28.02 -14.17
C LEU A 612 3.39 28.09 -13.91
N ASP A 613 3.81 29.14 -13.19
CA ASP A 613 5.20 29.32 -12.76
C ASP A 613 5.49 28.67 -11.40
N GLU A 614 6.66 28.05 -11.26
CA GLU A 614 7.07 27.34 -10.05
C GLU A 614 7.37 28.31 -8.88
N GLU A 615 7.98 29.48 -9.15
CA GLU A 615 8.24 30.48 -8.11
C GLU A 615 6.93 31.08 -7.59
N GLU A 616 5.96 31.35 -8.46
CA GLU A 616 4.61 31.77 -8.07
C GLU A 616 3.86 30.68 -7.28
N LEU A 617 3.92 29.41 -7.68
CA LEU A 617 3.31 28.29 -6.94
C LEU A 617 3.89 28.18 -5.52
N ILE A 618 5.22 28.25 -5.39
CA ILE A 618 5.96 28.26 -4.12
C ILE A 618 5.55 29.47 -3.26
N LYS A 619 5.56 30.68 -3.83
CA LYS A 619 5.22 31.93 -3.16
C LYS A 619 3.77 31.97 -2.69
N ASN A 620 2.85 31.40 -3.47
CA ASN A 620 1.43 31.28 -3.11
C ASN A 620 1.21 30.28 -1.96
N GLY A 621 2.08 29.29 -1.79
CA GLY A 621 2.09 28.39 -0.64
C GLY A 621 0.86 27.49 -0.49
N LYS A 622 0.06 27.33 -1.55
CA LYS A 622 -1.19 26.54 -1.56
C LYS A 622 -1.05 25.13 -2.12
N HIS A 623 0.07 24.82 -2.76
CA HIS A 623 0.31 23.55 -3.43
C HIS A 623 1.50 22.81 -2.82
N LEU A 624 1.36 21.49 -2.69
CA LEU A 624 2.48 20.58 -2.55
C LEU A 624 2.95 20.25 -3.98
N LEU A 625 4.24 20.40 -4.26
CA LEU A 625 4.80 20.14 -5.59
C LEU A 625 5.54 18.81 -5.54
N VAL A 626 5.27 17.92 -6.49
CA VAL A 626 5.97 16.63 -6.61
C VAL A 626 6.64 16.54 -7.97
N ALA A 627 7.92 16.23 -7.96
CA ALA A 627 8.70 16.00 -9.17
C ALA A 627 8.94 14.51 -9.38
N TYR A 628 8.64 14.03 -10.58
CA TYR A 628 8.71 12.63 -10.98
C TYR A 628 9.66 12.46 -12.17
N ILE A 629 10.44 11.39 -12.14
CA ILE A 629 10.92 10.76 -13.36
C ILE A 629 9.83 9.81 -13.82
N MET A 630 9.23 10.04 -14.99
CA MET A 630 8.09 9.28 -15.51
C MET A 630 8.29 8.98 -16.99
N LYS A 631 8.15 7.71 -17.34
CA LYS A 631 8.24 7.25 -18.72
C LYS A 631 6.90 6.63 -19.16
N PRO A 632 6.23 7.17 -20.19
CA PRO A 632 5.08 6.52 -20.82
C PRO A 632 5.50 5.22 -21.53
N LYS A 633 4.61 4.23 -21.59
CA LYS A 633 4.84 3.04 -22.43
C LYS A 633 4.90 3.44 -23.91
N ALA A 634 5.64 2.68 -24.71
CA ALA A 634 5.81 2.95 -26.13
C ALA A 634 4.46 3.12 -26.87
N GLY A 635 4.31 4.24 -27.56
CA GLY A 635 3.09 4.60 -28.31
C GLY A 635 2.10 5.49 -27.57
N TYR A 636 2.34 5.82 -26.29
CA TYR A 636 1.59 6.82 -25.54
C TYR A 636 2.25 8.19 -25.61
N ASP A 637 1.44 9.26 -25.59
CA ASP A 637 1.92 10.64 -25.57
C ASP A 637 2.30 11.08 -24.15
N TYR A 638 3.38 11.84 -24.01
CA TYR A 638 3.93 12.21 -22.71
C TYR A 638 3.00 13.14 -21.90
N LEU A 639 2.45 14.18 -22.53
CA LEU A 639 1.58 15.14 -21.85
C LEU A 639 0.22 14.49 -21.50
N ALA A 640 -0.34 13.70 -22.41
CA ALA A 640 -1.59 12.97 -22.14
C ALA A 640 -1.42 11.95 -21.00
N THR A 641 -0.28 11.26 -20.93
CA THR A 641 0.04 10.30 -19.85
C THR A 641 0.25 11.03 -18.52
N ALA A 642 1.01 12.13 -18.51
CA ALA A 642 1.20 12.96 -17.32
C ALA A 642 -0.14 13.54 -16.81
N ALA A 643 -1.02 14.01 -17.69
CA ALA A 643 -2.34 14.50 -17.32
C ALA A 643 -3.26 13.39 -16.76
N HIS A 644 -3.20 12.18 -17.32
CA HIS A 644 -3.90 11.01 -16.79
C HIS A 644 -3.37 10.60 -15.41
N PHE A 645 -2.05 10.73 -15.17
CA PHE A 645 -1.42 10.52 -13.87
C PHE A 645 -1.89 11.57 -12.84
N ALA A 646 -1.93 12.85 -13.22
CA ALA A 646 -2.48 13.92 -12.38
C ALA A 646 -3.98 13.73 -12.08
N ALA A 647 -4.75 13.20 -13.04
CA ALA A 647 -6.16 12.86 -12.86
C ALA A 647 -6.39 11.73 -11.85
N GLU A 648 -5.73 10.58 -12.02
CA GLU A 648 -5.85 9.43 -11.11
C GLU A 648 -5.25 9.73 -9.71
N SER A 649 -4.33 10.69 -9.59
CA SER A 649 -3.78 11.16 -8.31
C SER A 649 -4.54 12.31 -7.65
N SER A 650 -5.72 12.71 -8.16
CA SER A 650 -6.52 13.80 -7.56
C SER A 650 -8.03 13.53 -7.58
N THR A 651 -8.76 14.04 -8.56
CA THR A 651 -10.24 13.97 -8.62
C THR A 651 -10.74 12.99 -9.68
N GLY A 652 -9.90 12.64 -10.64
CA GLY A 652 -10.28 12.05 -11.93
C GLY A 652 -10.49 10.54 -11.93
N THR A 653 -10.82 10.06 -13.14
CA THR A 653 -10.83 8.64 -13.53
C THR A 653 -10.86 8.54 -15.07
N ASN A 654 -10.61 7.35 -15.64
CA ASN A 654 -10.62 7.09 -17.09
C ASN A 654 -11.97 7.34 -17.83
N VAL A 655 -13.05 7.70 -17.11
CA VAL A 655 -14.38 7.94 -17.67
C VAL A 655 -14.98 9.23 -17.11
N ASN A 656 -15.82 9.91 -17.88
CA ASN A 656 -16.57 11.05 -17.37
C ASN A 656 -17.54 10.60 -16.28
N VAL A 657 -17.40 11.17 -15.08
CA VAL A 657 -18.26 10.86 -13.93
C VAL A 657 -19.34 11.93 -13.81
N CYS A 658 -20.58 11.48 -13.74
CA CYS A 658 -21.78 12.32 -13.73
C CYS A 658 -21.86 13.31 -12.55
N THR A 659 -21.13 13.06 -11.46
CA THR A 659 -21.12 13.81 -10.20
C THR A 659 -20.07 14.94 -10.12
N THR A 660 -19.25 15.15 -11.15
CA THR A 660 -18.20 16.20 -11.15
C THR A 660 -18.81 17.60 -11.23
N ASP A 661 -18.58 18.43 -10.21
CA ASP A 661 -19.01 19.83 -10.15
C ASP A 661 -17.84 20.82 -10.34
N ASP A 662 -18.12 22.13 -10.29
CA ASP A 662 -17.09 23.17 -10.47
C ASP A 662 -16.16 23.30 -9.26
N PHE A 663 -16.61 22.94 -8.05
CA PHE A 663 -15.74 22.87 -6.88
C PHE A 663 -14.73 21.73 -7.03
N THR A 664 -15.15 20.55 -7.51
CA THR A 664 -14.26 19.43 -7.83
C THR A 664 -13.14 19.86 -8.77
N LYS A 665 -13.46 20.58 -9.85
CA LYS A 665 -12.45 21.10 -10.80
C LYS A 665 -11.46 22.06 -10.14
N SER A 666 -11.91 22.85 -9.16
CA SER A 666 -11.07 23.81 -8.45
C SER A 666 -10.01 23.19 -7.53
N VAL A 667 -10.07 21.87 -7.31
CA VAL A 667 -9.09 21.09 -6.53
C VAL A 667 -8.36 20.03 -7.36
N ASP A 668 -8.42 20.10 -8.69
CA ASP A 668 -7.64 19.23 -9.57
C ASP A 668 -6.12 19.40 -9.33
N ALA A 669 -5.37 18.30 -9.36
CA ALA A 669 -3.91 18.39 -9.44
C ALA A 669 -3.51 18.66 -10.90
N LEU A 670 -2.54 19.55 -11.10
CA LEU A 670 -2.15 20.04 -12.43
C LEU A 670 -0.69 19.72 -12.74
N VAL A 671 -0.45 19.11 -13.89
CA VAL A 671 0.88 19.05 -14.51
C VAL A 671 1.24 20.47 -14.95
N TYR A 672 2.30 21.04 -14.38
CA TYR A 672 2.77 22.38 -14.73
C TYR A 672 4.12 22.38 -15.46
N TYR A 673 4.84 21.27 -15.43
CA TYR A 673 6.11 21.10 -16.12
C TYR A 673 6.25 19.68 -16.68
N ILE A 674 6.80 19.60 -17.89
CA ILE A 674 7.27 18.35 -18.50
C ILE A 674 8.60 18.60 -19.23
N ASP A 675 9.51 17.64 -19.15
CA ASP A 675 10.66 17.52 -20.05
C ASP A 675 10.76 16.06 -20.52
N PRO A 676 10.17 15.72 -21.68
CA PRO A 676 10.20 14.37 -22.21
C PRO A 676 11.59 13.84 -22.57
N ASP A 677 12.58 14.72 -22.81
CA ASP A 677 13.95 14.30 -23.16
C ASP A 677 14.72 13.81 -21.91
N ASN A 678 14.35 14.32 -20.72
CA ASN A 678 14.90 13.91 -19.42
C ASN A 678 13.92 13.03 -18.60
N GLU A 679 12.80 12.64 -19.18
CA GLU A 679 11.70 11.91 -18.50
C GLU A 679 11.17 12.63 -17.25
N GLU A 680 11.25 13.97 -17.19
CA GLU A 680 10.80 14.75 -16.04
C GLU A 680 9.33 15.19 -16.17
N MET A 681 8.57 15.14 -15.08
CA MET A 681 7.30 15.87 -14.96
C MET A 681 7.13 16.40 -13.54
N LYS A 682 6.44 17.54 -13.39
CA LYS A 682 6.08 18.07 -12.08
C LYS A 682 4.58 18.35 -11.99
N ILE A 683 4.00 17.98 -10.84
CA ILE A 683 2.58 18.11 -10.56
C ILE A 683 2.38 18.98 -9.31
N ALA A 684 1.50 19.96 -9.43
CA ALA A 684 1.06 20.81 -8.33
C ALA A 684 -0.24 20.24 -7.74
N TYR A 685 -0.19 19.80 -6.48
CA TYR A 685 -1.33 19.27 -5.74
C TYR A 685 -1.90 20.32 -4.78
N PRO A 686 -3.15 20.78 -4.95
CA PRO A 686 -3.79 21.66 -3.99
C PRO A 686 -3.79 21.05 -2.58
N THR A 687 -3.30 21.79 -1.58
CA THR A 687 -3.21 21.33 -0.17
C THR A 687 -4.55 20.97 0.47
N LEU A 688 -5.66 21.27 -0.20
CA LEU A 688 -7.02 20.87 0.17
C LEU A 688 -7.29 19.38 -0.06
N LEU A 689 -6.58 18.72 -0.98
CA LEU A 689 -6.75 17.30 -1.31
C LEU A 689 -6.30 16.36 -0.18
N PHE A 690 -5.36 16.79 0.66
CA PHE A 690 -4.77 15.93 1.68
C PHE A 690 -5.63 15.87 2.94
N ASP A 691 -5.77 14.64 3.43
CA ASP A 691 -6.49 14.28 4.63
C ASP A 691 -5.79 14.81 5.90
N ARG A 692 -6.55 15.01 6.98
CA ARG A 692 -6.07 15.50 8.28
C ARG A 692 -6.70 14.72 9.42
N ASN A 693 -5.99 14.61 10.53
CA ASN A 693 -6.50 14.00 11.74
C ASN A 693 -7.80 14.67 12.21
N ILE A 694 -8.80 13.88 12.62
CA ILE A 694 -10.01 14.36 13.30
C ILE A 694 -9.71 14.76 14.76
N THR A 695 -8.63 14.22 15.33
CA THR A 695 -8.24 14.42 16.73
C THR A 695 -7.53 15.75 16.99
N ASP A 696 -6.59 16.14 16.14
CA ASP A 696 -5.77 17.36 16.31
C ASP A 696 -5.61 18.22 15.04
N GLY A 697 -6.18 17.81 13.91
CA GLY A 697 -6.11 18.57 12.65
C GLY A 697 -4.76 18.52 11.93
N ARG A 698 -3.80 17.70 12.40
CA ARG A 698 -2.49 17.53 11.77
C ARG A 698 -2.58 16.84 10.41
N ALA A 699 -1.54 17.06 9.59
CA ALA A 699 -1.38 16.38 8.31
C ALA A 699 -0.75 14.99 8.52
N MET A 700 -1.06 14.07 7.60
CA MET A 700 -0.56 12.69 7.62
C MET A 700 0.16 12.35 6.32
N MET A 701 1.29 11.65 6.43
CA MET A 701 2.12 11.27 5.29
C MET A 701 1.51 10.11 4.50
N CYS A 702 0.78 9.19 5.14
CA CYS A 702 0.02 8.18 4.42
C CYS A 702 -0.92 8.80 3.39
N SER A 703 -1.60 9.92 3.69
CA SER A 703 -2.44 10.65 2.72
C SER A 703 -1.67 11.22 1.54
N VAL A 704 -0.47 11.77 1.78
CA VAL A 704 0.41 12.30 0.72
C VAL A 704 0.89 11.16 -0.20
N LEU A 705 1.25 10.02 0.36
CA LEU A 705 1.69 8.83 -0.39
C LEU A 705 0.52 8.14 -1.11
N THR A 706 -0.67 8.09 -0.51
CA THR A 706 -1.90 7.57 -1.12
C THR A 706 -2.26 8.33 -2.41
N LEU A 707 -2.01 9.64 -2.48
CA LEU A 707 -2.26 10.42 -3.70
C LEU A 707 -1.07 10.39 -4.68
N SER A 708 0.16 10.68 -4.22
CA SER A 708 1.33 10.80 -5.12
C SER A 708 1.85 9.47 -5.66
N ILE A 709 1.69 8.38 -4.91
CA ILE A 709 2.12 7.02 -5.31
C ILE A 709 0.90 6.16 -5.66
N GLY A 710 -0.07 6.07 -4.75
CA GLY A 710 -1.27 5.22 -4.75
C GLY A 710 -1.60 4.41 -6.01
N ASN A 711 -2.58 4.87 -6.78
CA ASN A 711 -3.04 4.17 -7.99
C ASN A 711 -2.16 4.43 -9.23
N ASN A 712 -1.21 5.37 -9.14
CA ASN A 712 -0.35 5.75 -10.26
C ASN A 712 0.67 4.65 -10.58
N GLN A 713 1.15 3.96 -9.53
CA GLN A 713 2.00 2.79 -9.65
C GLN A 713 1.18 1.57 -10.11
N GLY A 714 1.27 1.24 -11.40
CA GLY A 714 0.48 0.17 -12.04
C GLY A 714 -0.53 0.67 -13.08
N MET A 715 -0.49 1.96 -13.46
CA MET A 715 -1.21 2.48 -14.64
C MET A 715 -0.75 1.78 -15.92
N GLY A 716 -1.69 1.32 -16.73
CA GLY A 716 -1.40 0.49 -17.91
C GLY A 716 -0.60 1.19 -19.02
N ASP A 717 -0.55 2.52 -19.01
CA ASP A 717 0.11 3.41 -19.96
C ASP A 717 1.44 4.02 -19.45
N VAL A 718 1.83 3.73 -18.20
CA VAL A 718 3.11 4.15 -17.60
C VAL A 718 4.08 2.96 -17.56
N GLU A 719 5.31 3.14 -18.05
CA GLU A 719 6.39 2.15 -17.96
C GLU A 719 7.01 2.20 -16.56
N TYR A 720 7.35 3.40 -16.08
CA TYR A 720 7.68 3.64 -14.68
C TYR A 720 7.39 5.09 -14.27
N GLY A 721 7.18 5.30 -12.98
CA GLY A 721 7.12 6.62 -12.36
C GLY A 721 7.82 6.60 -11.01
N LYS A 722 8.73 7.55 -10.76
CA LYS A 722 9.50 7.64 -9.52
C LYS A 722 9.55 9.08 -9.04
N ILE A 723 9.05 9.33 -7.83
CA ILE A 723 9.25 10.60 -7.13
C ILE A 723 10.75 10.75 -6.83
N TYR A 724 11.33 11.89 -7.16
CA TYR A 724 12.71 12.23 -6.79
C TYR A 724 12.82 13.52 -5.95
N ASP A 725 11.79 14.38 -5.94
CA ASP A 725 11.70 15.53 -5.05
C ASP A 725 10.25 15.84 -4.65
N ILE A 726 10.06 16.42 -3.46
CA ILE A 726 8.77 16.89 -2.93
C ILE A 726 8.96 18.22 -2.18
N TYR A 727 8.29 19.26 -2.66
CA TYR A 727 8.18 20.54 -1.95
C TYR A 727 6.91 20.62 -1.10
N PHE A 728 7.08 20.84 0.20
CA PHE A 728 6.00 21.14 1.13
C PHE A 728 5.93 22.66 1.41
N PRO A 729 4.80 23.34 1.15
CA PRO A 729 4.70 24.77 1.44
C PRO A 729 4.72 25.00 2.96
N PRO A 730 5.39 26.05 3.49
CA PRO A 730 5.62 26.23 4.92
C PRO A 730 4.37 26.21 5.81
N ALA A 731 3.21 26.62 5.28
CA ALA A 731 1.95 26.56 6.01
C ALA A 731 1.43 25.14 6.22
N TYR A 732 1.63 24.24 5.24
CA TYR A 732 1.27 22.84 5.33
C TYR A 732 2.33 22.02 6.10
N LEU A 733 3.62 22.35 5.93
CA LEU A 733 4.71 21.70 6.67
C LEU A 733 4.57 21.86 8.20
N ARG A 734 4.02 22.99 8.67
CA ARG A 734 3.69 23.23 10.09
C ARG A 734 2.53 22.39 10.64
N LEU A 735 1.87 21.57 9.83
CA LEU A 735 0.85 20.61 10.27
C LEU A 735 1.45 19.25 10.68
N PHE A 736 2.77 19.07 10.53
CA PHE A 736 3.51 17.89 11.01
C PHE A 736 4.29 18.25 12.29
N ASP A 737 4.47 17.26 13.18
CA ASP A 737 5.16 17.47 14.47
C ASP A 737 6.67 17.72 14.35
N GLY A 738 7.32 17.09 13.36
CA GLY A 738 8.77 17.09 13.26
C GLY A 738 9.45 16.32 14.41
N PRO A 739 10.78 16.43 14.55
CA PRO A 739 11.53 15.69 15.56
C PRO A 739 11.46 16.35 16.95
N ASN A 740 10.89 15.66 17.94
CA ASN A 740 10.85 16.09 19.34
C ASN A 740 12.23 16.11 20.04
N CYS A 741 13.17 15.30 19.57
CA CYS A 741 14.55 15.25 20.05
C CYS A 741 15.52 15.20 18.87
N ASN A 742 16.75 15.68 19.06
CA ASN A 742 17.78 15.63 18.03
C ASN A 742 19.18 15.41 18.61
N VAL A 743 20.23 15.54 17.80
CA VAL A 743 21.64 15.30 18.22
C VAL A 743 22.05 16.14 19.44
N VAL A 744 21.45 17.31 19.65
CA VAL A 744 21.69 18.18 20.81
C VAL A 744 21.25 17.51 22.12
N ASP A 745 20.17 16.72 22.11
CA ASP A 745 19.76 15.91 23.28
C ASP A 745 20.76 14.78 23.57
N MET A 746 21.30 14.15 22.53
CA MET A 746 22.34 13.13 22.68
C MET A 746 23.63 13.73 23.24
N TRP A 747 24.06 14.89 22.73
CA TRP A 747 25.19 15.65 23.28
C TRP A 747 24.98 16.03 24.74
N ARG A 748 23.76 16.46 25.13
CA ARG A 748 23.40 16.73 26.53
C ARG A 748 23.62 15.51 27.43
N ILE A 749 23.12 14.35 27.02
CA ILE A 749 23.22 13.11 27.81
C ILE A 749 24.68 12.67 27.95
N LEU A 750 25.50 12.87 26.91
CA LEU A 750 26.94 12.62 26.91
C LEU A 750 27.77 13.72 27.63
N ASN A 751 27.13 14.69 28.29
CA ASN A 751 27.75 15.84 28.97
C ASN A 751 28.67 16.68 28.05
N ARG A 752 28.27 16.89 26.79
CA ARG A 752 29.01 17.64 25.77
C ARG A 752 28.38 19.00 25.47
N GLY A 753 29.10 19.84 24.72
CA GLY A 753 28.63 21.16 24.32
C GLY A 753 27.40 21.10 23.39
N MET A 754 26.36 21.89 23.69
CA MET A 754 25.07 21.83 23.01
C MET A 754 25.06 22.41 21.59
N SER A 755 26.07 23.21 21.23
CA SER A 755 26.21 23.84 19.90
C SER A 755 27.21 23.13 18.98
N ASN A 756 28.12 22.31 19.55
CA ASN A 756 29.14 21.56 18.82
C ASN A 756 29.65 20.41 19.70
N GLY A 757 28.80 19.42 19.97
CA GLY A 757 29.14 18.27 20.84
C GLY A 757 29.98 17.19 20.17
N GLY A 758 30.43 17.43 18.93
CA GLY A 758 31.31 16.55 18.17
C GLY A 758 30.67 15.22 17.74
N LEU A 759 31.52 14.33 17.21
CA LEU A 759 31.14 13.00 16.74
C LEU A 759 30.66 12.13 17.90
N ILE A 760 29.47 11.53 17.76
CA ILE A 760 29.01 10.44 18.62
C ILE A 760 29.43 9.13 17.96
N VAL A 761 30.29 8.34 18.63
CA VAL A 761 30.78 7.07 18.08
C VAL A 761 29.77 5.97 18.38
N GLY A 762 29.07 5.53 17.34
CA GLY A 762 28.00 4.53 17.42
C GLY A 762 28.37 3.17 16.81
N THR A 763 27.75 2.09 17.28
CA THR A 763 27.72 0.80 16.58
C THR A 763 26.34 0.15 16.59
N ILE A 764 26.17 -0.83 15.70
CA ILE A 764 25.19 -1.90 15.81
C ILE A 764 25.89 -3.11 16.43
N ILE A 765 25.24 -3.87 17.32
CA ILE A 765 25.78 -5.16 17.76
C ILE A 765 25.63 -6.18 16.62
N LYS A 766 26.72 -6.90 16.33
CA LYS A 766 26.74 -8.04 15.40
C LYS A 766 27.08 -9.32 16.19
N PRO A 767 26.79 -10.54 15.72
CA PRO A 767 26.00 -10.91 14.53
C PRO A 767 24.60 -10.29 14.52
N LYS A 768 23.98 -10.14 13.34
CA LYS A 768 22.71 -9.42 13.12
C LYS A 768 21.57 -9.98 13.98
N LEU A 769 21.59 -11.29 14.18
CA LEU A 769 20.78 -12.07 15.11
C LEU A 769 21.64 -13.24 15.62
N GLY A 770 21.18 -13.88 16.70
CA GLY A 770 21.76 -15.12 17.22
C GLY A 770 22.47 -14.99 18.56
N LEU A 771 22.81 -13.78 19.02
CA LEU A 771 23.32 -13.60 20.38
C LEU A 771 22.23 -13.83 21.42
N GLN A 772 22.54 -14.64 22.43
CA GLN A 772 21.74 -14.78 23.65
C GLN A 772 21.93 -13.55 24.58
N PRO A 773 21.04 -13.32 25.57
CA PRO A 773 21.05 -12.11 26.41
C PRO A 773 22.40 -11.74 27.04
N LYS A 774 23.12 -12.73 27.59
CA LYS A 774 24.41 -12.50 28.24
C LYS A 774 25.53 -12.14 27.23
N PRO A 775 25.80 -12.94 26.17
CA PRO A 775 26.72 -12.54 25.09
C PRO A 775 26.41 -11.17 24.49
N PHE A 776 25.14 -10.81 24.33
CA PHE A 776 24.74 -9.49 23.84
C PHE A 776 25.15 -8.37 24.82
N GLY A 777 24.89 -8.54 26.12
CA GLY A 777 25.35 -7.61 27.15
C GLY A 777 26.89 -7.49 27.22
N GLU A 778 27.61 -8.59 27.08
CA GLU A 778 29.08 -8.61 27.05
C GLU A 778 29.63 -7.85 25.83
N ALA A 779 29.03 -8.02 24.65
CA ALA A 779 29.36 -7.24 23.45
C ALA A 779 29.08 -5.73 23.63
N CYS A 780 27.95 -5.37 24.24
CA CYS A 780 27.61 -3.98 24.56
C CYS A 780 28.63 -3.34 25.51
N TYR A 781 29.01 -4.05 26.59
CA TYR A 781 30.04 -3.59 27.53
C TYR A 781 31.38 -3.36 26.83
N ALA A 782 31.82 -4.33 26.00
CA ALA A 782 33.08 -4.26 25.28
C ALA A 782 33.14 -3.05 24.32
N PHE A 783 32.07 -2.76 23.58
CA PHE A 783 32.02 -1.58 22.71
C PHE A 783 32.04 -0.27 23.52
N TRP A 784 31.26 -0.17 24.60
CA TRP A 784 31.17 1.05 25.41
C TRP A 784 32.46 1.42 26.16
N GLN A 785 33.49 0.56 26.17
CA GLN A 785 34.83 0.95 26.63
C GLN A 785 35.44 2.08 25.78
N GLY A 786 35.12 2.13 24.48
CA GLY A 786 35.58 3.19 23.56
C GLY A 786 34.47 4.00 22.88
N GLY A 787 33.26 3.43 22.76
CA GLY A 787 32.13 4.06 22.07
C GLY A 787 31.14 4.79 22.98
N ASP A 788 30.26 5.57 22.36
CA ASP A 788 29.21 6.36 23.02
C ASP A 788 27.84 5.71 22.92
N PHE A 789 27.49 5.17 21.74
CA PHE A 789 26.13 4.83 21.36
C PHE A 789 26.04 3.41 20.79
N ILE A 790 25.02 2.66 21.22
CA ILE A 790 24.66 1.39 20.59
C ILE A 790 23.22 1.50 20.11
N LYS A 791 22.94 1.02 18.90
CA LYS A 791 21.58 0.73 18.47
C LYS A 791 21.39 -0.77 18.23
N ASN A 792 20.18 -1.26 18.41
CA ASN A 792 19.78 -2.57 17.91
C ASN A 792 19.96 -2.67 16.37
N ASP A 793 20.24 -3.88 15.89
CA ASP A 793 20.19 -4.19 14.45
C ASP A 793 18.73 -4.23 13.97
N GLU A 794 18.47 -3.99 12.69
CA GLU A 794 17.10 -3.81 12.17
C GLU A 794 16.12 -4.96 12.50
N PRO A 795 16.52 -6.26 12.52
CA PRO A 795 15.62 -7.34 12.93
C PRO A 795 15.69 -7.70 14.42
N GLN A 796 16.60 -7.11 15.22
CA GLN A 796 16.79 -7.48 16.62
C GLN A 796 15.65 -6.93 17.48
N GLY A 797 14.93 -7.82 18.14
CA GLY A 797 13.74 -7.51 18.93
C GLY A 797 13.60 -8.43 20.13
N ASN A 798 12.45 -9.09 20.24
CA ASN A 798 12.09 -10.07 21.27
C ASN A 798 12.06 -11.50 20.70
N GLN A 799 13.14 -11.90 20.03
CA GLN A 799 13.35 -13.28 19.58
C GLN A 799 13.23 -14.28 20.74
N VAL A 800 12.76 -15.50 20.43
CA VAL A 800 12.53 -16.57 21.44
C VAL A 800 13.80 -16.89 22.24
N PHE A 801 14.99 -16.74 21.64
CA PHE A 801 16.29 -16.98 22.26
C PHE A 801 16.98 -15.74 22.86
N CYS A 802 16.41 -14.55 22.67
CA CYS A 802 16.96 -13.28 23.16
C CYS A 802 15.81 -12.30 23.46
N GLN A 803 14.99 -12.65 24.46
CA GLN A 803 13.82 -11.87 24.80
C GLN A 803 14.22 -10.55 25.47
N MET A 804 13.47 -9.48 25.21
CA MET A 804 13.80 -8.13 25.70
C MET A 804 13.82 -8.04 27.24
N ASN A 805 12.96 -8.80 27.91
CA ASN A 805 12.91 -8.90 29.38
C ASN A 805 14.16 -9.53 30.00
N GLU A 806 14.96 -10.29 29.23
CA GLU A 806 16.23 -10.89 29.66
C GLU A 806 17.44 -10.13 29.13
N CYS A 807 17.38 -9.66 27.88
CA CYS A 807 18.45 -8.93 27.21
C CYS A 807 18.65 -7.52 27.80
N ILE A 808 17.58 -6.74 27.98
CA ILE A 808 17.70 -5.36 28.50
C ILE A 808 18.34 -5.29 29.90
N PRO A 809 18.04 -6.19 30.87
CA PRO A 809 18.79 -6.27 32.12
C PRO A 809 20.31 -6.44 31.96
N GLU A 810 20.77 -7.31 31.05
CA GLU A 810 22.20 -7.50 30.78
C GLU A 810 22.81 -6.28 30.07
N VAL A 811 22.08 -5.61 29.17
CA VAL A 811 22.48 -4.32 28.57
C VAL A 811 22.60 -3.22 29.63
N VAL A 812 21.66 -3.11 30.58
CA VAL A 812 21.69 -2.11 31.67
C VAL A 812 22.86 -2.37 32.63
N LYS A 813 23.15 -3.65 32.93
CA LYS A 813 24.30 -4.08 33.73
C LYS A 813 25.62 -3.74 33.02
N ALA A 814 25.73 -4.03 31.73
CA ALA A 814 26.85 -3.64 30.87
C ALA A 814 27.06 -2.11 30.83
N MET A 815 25.98 -1.34 30.62
CA MET A 815 26.01 0.12 30.60
C MET A 815 26.52 0.69 31.94
N ARG A 816 25.99 0.20 33.08
CA ARG A 816 26.43 0.64 34.41
C ARG A 816 27.90 0.32 34.68
N ALA A 817 28.38 -0.85 34.23
CA ALA A 817 29.79 -1.20 34.34
C ALA A 817 30.68 -0.27 33.50
N ALA A 818 30.33 -0.04 32.24
CA ALA A 818 31.08 0.84 31.34
C ALA A 818 31.07 2.32 31.82
N ILE A 819 29.96 2.84 32.35
CA ILE A 819 29.90 4.18 32.93
C ILE A 819 30.83 4.28 34.15
N LYS A 820 30.83 3.27 35.04
CA LYS A 820 31.68 3.24 36.23
C LYS A 820 33.17 3.24 35.90
N GLU A 821 33.55 2.57 34.81
CA GLU A 821 34.94 2.40 34.39
C GLU A 821 35.46 3.56 33.54
N THR A 822 34.67 4.03 32.57
CA THR A 822 35.04 5.12 31.65
C THR A 822 34.72 6.52 32.17
N GLY A 823 33.98 6.64 33.28
CA GLY A 823 33.50 7.91 33.83
C GLY A 823 32.52 8.68 32.94
N SER A 824 32.10 8.09 31.82
CA SER A 824 31.36 8.76 30.73
C SER A 824 29.97 8.15 30.57
N SER A 825 28.95 8.98 30.41
CA SER A 825 27.59 8.54 30.04
C SER A 825 27.61 7.73 28.74
N LYS A 826 26.64 6.81 28.59
CA LYS A 826 26.47 5.96 27.41
C LYS A 826 25.02 6.02 26.93
N LEU A 827 24.83 5.79 25.63
CA LEU A 827 23.53 5.82 24.96
C LEU A 827 23.21 4.43 24.38
N PHE A 828 21.93 4.05 24.44
CA PHE A 828 21.37 2.83 23.85
C PHE A 828 20.05 3.16 23.13
N SER A 829 19.76 2.50 22.01
CA SER A 829 18.52 2.62 21.22
C SER A 829 18.03 1.29 20.68
#